data_AF-A0AAE9E1Q4-F1
#
_entry.id   AF-A0AAE9E1Q4-F1
#
_cell.length_a   1.000
_cell.length_b   1.000
_cell.length_c   1.000
_cell.angle_alpha   90.00
_cell.angle_beta   90.00
_cell.angle_gamma   90.00
#
_symmetry.space_group_name_H-M   'P 1'
#
loop_
_entity.id
_entity.type
_entity.pdbx_description
1 polymer ?
#
loop_
_entity_poly.entity_id
_entity_poly.type
_entity_poly.pdbx_seq_one_letter_code
_entity_poly.pdbx_strand_id
1 'polypeptide(L)'
;MILSKYPLDGSCMVHVFDKPKNSQLSPKSDDDVIVKIVERKGYDDIQLNVSGNIIDFRLCDDYKYLVASYQAMKTLLPVSLALLVGLSNAADFGSLLDMCSNPPAEQKQISDKMALPEAYKITGSVTNWKEGKTSLLQETATKEFRVLEIQADNLSQKWIQMSSGDRRIEYIASNGTCDDKAAPPAILKVPSIVDGIINFIRNNNGFYVKNNIEIVGGVNAMKWVSCVNGRNASDTKVLVELRFGGDDSIRPALKQFSNPILLSIRLAELKDFNTTMPDNHFSIEFDRYAIPRGDEHKAQIAHGFFCENRNEVDLGLKPLSEYAATLSYYNYKNMTPEVVEVLYSQKKKIFVVAGASFRNFLKSFNYSAGVDYILHDYNYGYEFTMKNGSCDSFGPAPNDTSDAIVDNTTAIFMQRMEDLLVDPKLRWMPYQDTIDLAGNTYKAYRALDSAGVEQYGVEQVVEIHLTQDGYVHAINRYDHETKEIVQSMMVTRWDVATSELNLAMVQMTGCYDNGKFANNTWIVPIKDKNIRNLHSVGLSNLNKVVAETISKNVYAVIPYRVIVFYLESNGGGLSLLLRLAEKTDVVPAEVGYNHTNELATFDLFNKMKKAMFSGKMPIVVEVGGQKEEWFVDVSGIKAFPADTDRQFLGYTGGAMFVLGVFCIIFGVGLGAGGFVAYNRREHLSQIAYRVF
;
A
#
# COMPACT_ATOMS: atom_id res chain seq x y z
N MET A 1 -16.97 18.45 -52.18
CA MET A 1 -15.61 17.90 -52.38
C MET A 1 -15.77 16.40 -52.61
N ILE A 2 -15.30 15.87 -53.73
CA ILE A 2 -15.35 14.44 -54.05
C ILE A 2 -13.93 13.95 -54.28
N LEU A 3 -13.60 12.81 -53.69
CA LEU A 3 -12.31 12.10 -53.84
C LEU A 3 -12.52 10.90 -54.75
N SER A 4 -11.78 10.84 -55.84
CA SER A 4 -11.83 9.74 -56.81
C SER A 4 -10.43 9.14 -57.01
N LYS A 5 -10.33 7.82 -56.84
CA LYS A 5 -9.09 7.03 -56.95
C LYS A 5 -9.04 6.34 -58.31
N TYR A 6 -7.97 6.52 -59.07
CA TYR A 6 -7.83 5.86 -60.38
C TYR A 6 -7.16 4.48 -60.24
N PRO A 7 -7.65 3.43 -60.95
CA PRO A 7 -7.21 2.05 -60.68
C PRO A 7 -5.84 1.67 -61.27
N LEU A 8 -5.29 2.47 -62.20
CA LEU A 8 -4.14 2.05 -63.02
C LEU A 8 -2.79 2.61 -62.54
N ASP A 9 -2.75 3.68 -61.75
CA ASP A 9 -1.49 4.30 -61.28
C ASP A 9 -1.47 4.68 -59.80
N GLY A 10 -2.54 4.39 -59.04
CA GLY A 10 -2.60 4.65 -57.60
C GLY A 10 -2.84 6.10 -57.20
N SER A 11 -2.99 7.02 -58.17
CA SER A 11 -3.20 8.44 -57.89
C SER A 11 -4.62 8.74 -57.36
N CYS A 12 -4.73 9.73 -56.47
CA CYS A 12 -6.00 10.26 -55.95
C CYS A 12 -6.15 11.73 -56.33
N MET A 13 -7.31 12.10 -56.88
CA MET A 13 -7.65 13.48 -57.20
C MET A 13 -8.76 14.01 -56.29
N VAL A 14 -8.65 15.29 -55.94
CA VAL A 14 -9.60 16.02 -55.09
C VAL A 14 -10.26 17.11 -55.93
N HIS A 15 -11.58 17.02 -56.11
CA HIS A 15 -12.35 18.04 -56.85
C HIS A 15 -13.15 18.94 -55.89
N VAL A 16 -13.01 20.25 -56.05
CA VAL A 16 -13.81 21.26 -55.35
C VAL A 16 -14.71 21.94 -56.39
N PHE A 17 -16.03 21.77 -56.26
CA PHE A 17 -17.00 22.40 -57.13
C PHE A 17 -17.58 23.64 -56.47
N ASP A 18 -17.59 24.75 -57.20
CA ASP A 18 -18.09 26.03 -56.74
C ASP A 18 -19.49 26.31 -57.36
N LYS A 19 -20.53 25.59 -56.90
CA LYS A 19 -21.98 25.95 -56.90
C LYS A 19 -22.94 24.76 -56.61
N PRO A 20 -24.19 24.99 -56.13
CA PRO A 20 -25.08 23.93 -55.64
C PRO A 20 -26.05 23.33 -56.68
N LYS A 21 -26.13 21.98 -56.64
CA LYS A 21 -27.14 21.00 -57.11
C LYS A 21 -27.53 20.88 -58.61
N ASN A 22 -27.52 19.61 -59.03
CA ASN A 22 -28.18 18.95 -60.17
C ASN A 22 -27.57 19.08 -61.57
N SER A 23 -26.55 18.26 -61.85
CA SER A 23 -26.36 17.57 -63.14
C SER A 23 -25.23 16.55 -63.05
N GLN A 24 -25.47 15.31 -63.48
CA GLN A 24 -24.40 14.36 -63.82
C GLN A 24 -23.52 15.00 -64.90
N LEU A 25 -22.25 15.23 -64.62
CA LEU A 25 -21.25 15.67 -65.58
C LEU A 25 -19.98 14.83 -65.42
N SER A 26 -19.59 14.16 -66.50
CA SER A 26 -18.34 13.42 -66.66
C SER A 26 -17.14 14.37 -66.78
N PRO A 27 -15.91 13.94 -66.42
CA PRO A 27 -14.76 14.84 -66.31
C PRO A 27 -14.29 15.34 -67.69
N LYS A 28 -13.96 16.63 -67.80
CA LYS A 28 -13.29 17.22 -68.97
C LYS A 28 -12.08 18.06 -68.52
N SER A 29 -10.90 17.64 -69.00
CA SER A 29 -9.56 18.26 -69.03
C SER A 29 -8.78 18.55 -67.74
N ASP A 30 -7.45 18.41 -67.85
CA ASP A 30 -6.43 18.54 -66.80
C ASP A 30 -6.28 19.95 -66.20
N ASP A 31 -6.90 20.97 -66.79
CA ASP A 31 -6.76 22.37 -66.36
C ASP A 31 -7.53 22.71 -65.06
N ASP A 32 -8.39 21.81 -64.56
CA ASP A 32 -9.15 21.99 -63.31
C ASP A 32 -8.48 21.35 -62.07
N VAL A 33 -7.22 20.91 -62.18
CA VAL A 33 -6.49 20.18 -61.13
C VAL A 33 -5.55 21.12 -60.35
N ILE A 34 -5.93 21.47 -59.11
CA ILE A 34 -5.10 22.32 -58.22
C ILE A 34 -4.01 21.50 -57.50
N VAL A 35 -4.23 20.21 -57.25
CA VAL A 35 -3.31 19.33 -56.52
C VAL A 35 -3.31 17.92 -57.13
N LYS A 36 -2.12 17.39 -57.45
CA LYS A 36 -1.91 16.00 -57.90
C LYS A 36 -0.98 15.28 -56.91
N ILE A 37 -1.46 14.19 -56.31
CA ILE A 37 -0.68 13.35 -55.40
C ILE A 37 -0.20 12.13 -56.19
N VAL A 38 1.12 11.94 -56.26
CA VAL A 38 1.75 10.82 -56.99
C VAL A 38 2.52 9.97 -55.99
N GLU A 39 2.12 8.71 -55.85
CA GLU A 39 2.84 7.72 -55.03
C GLU A 39 3.90 7.02 -55.90
N ARG A 40 5.18 7.16 -55.54
CA ARG A 40 6.27 6.45 -56.24
C ARG A 40 6.60 5.16 -55.48
N LYS A 41 6.44 4.01 -56.13
CA LYS A 41 6.85 2.73 -55.55
C LYS A 41 8.37 2.71 -55.34
N GLY A 42 8.79 2.65 -54.07
CA GLY A 42 10.17 2.36 -53.66
C GLY A 42 10.80 3.33 -52.64
N TYR A 43 10.12 4.40 -52.22
CA TYR A 43 10.60 5.33 -51.18
C TYR A 43 9.41 5.89 -50.37
N ASP A 44 9.56 6.05 -49.04
CA ASP A 44 8.55 6.58 -48.09
C ASP A 44 8.37 8.11 -48.16
N ASP A 45 8.52 8.69 -49.35
CA ASP A 45 8.41 10.12 -49.59
C ASP A 45 7.16 10.42 -50.44
N ILE A 46 6.28 11.30 -49.94
CA ILE A 46 5.09 11.79 -50.65
C ILE A 46 5.39 13.18 -51.20
N GLN A 47 5.15 13.41 -52.49
CA GLN A 47 5.34 14.72 -53.12
C GLN A 47 4.00 15.39 -53.44
N LEU A 48 3.88 16.67 -53.09
CA LEU A 48 2.78 17.54 -53.51
C LEU A 48 3.31 18.62 -54.46
N ASN A 49 2.70 18.73 -55.65
CA ASN A 49 2.92 19.85 -56.56
C ASN A 49 1.78 20.85 -56.41
N VAL A 50 2.10 22.06 -55.96
CA VAL A 50 1.16 23.17 -55.84
C VAL A 50 1.70 24.35 -56.65
N SER A 51 0.98 24.73 -57.71
CA SER A 51 1.34 25.87 -58.58
C SER A 51 2.77 25.84 -59.14
N GLY A 52 3.28 24.65 -59.51
CA GLY A 52 4.58 24.48 -60.17
C GLY A 52 5.79 24.30 -59.24
N ASN A 53 5.59 24.28 -57.91
CA ASN A 53 6.65 24.04 -56.92
C ASN A 53 6.47 22.67 -56.24
N ILE A 54 7.58 21.94 -56.07
CA ILE A 54 7.61 20.60 -55.45
C ILE A 54 7.88 20.75 -53.96
N ILE A 55 7.03 20.14 -53.12
CA ILE A 55 7.24 20.01 -51.68
C ILE A 55 7.38 18.53 -51.33
N ASP A 56 8.50 18.18 -50.69
CA ASP A 56 8.80 16.82 -50.23
C ASP A 56 8.34 16.62 -48.78
N PHE A 57 7.57 15.55 -48.55
CA PHE A 57 7.17 15.09 -47.24
C PHE A 57 7.77 13.72 -46.98
N ARG A 58 8.46 13.59 -45.84
CA ARG A 58 9.05 12.33 -45.39
C ARG A 58 8.34 11.87 -44.12
N LEU A 59 7.93 10.61 -44.08
CA LEU A 59 7.42 9.99 -42.87
C LEU A 59 8.61 9.52 -42.03
N CYS A 60 8.63 9.91 -40.76
CA CYS A 60 9.66 9.49 -39.80
C CYS A 60 9.01 8.53 -38.80
N ASP A 61 9.59 7.34 -38.63
CA ASP A 61 8.93 6.18 -38.03
C ASP A 61 8.50 6.33 -36.56
N ASP A 62 8.91 7.40 -35.87
CA ASP A 62 8.64 7.56 -34.44
C ASP A 62 7.50 8.54 -34.10
N TYR A 63 6.95 9.30 -35.06
CA TYR A 63 5.80 10.19 -34.79
C TYR A 63 4.84 10.29 -35.99
N LYS A 64 3.53 10.13 -35.72
CA LYS A 64 2.44 10.35 -36.69
C LYS A 64 2.18 11.85 -36.96
N TYR A 65 3.19 12.61 -37.37
CA TYR A 65 3.02 13.98 -37.85
C TYR A 65 3.86 14.21 -39.12
N LEU A 66 3.32 14.98 -40.08
CA LEU A 66 3.99 15.34 -41.33
C LEU A 66 5.10 16.37 -41.06
N VAL A 67 6.34 16.03 -41.41
CA VAL A 67 7.47 16.98 -41.43
C VAL A 67 7.62 17.49 -42.87
N ALA A 68 7.39 18.78 -43.08
CA ALA A 68 7.63 19.44 -44.36
C ALA A 68 9.02 20.08 -44.34
N SER A 69 9.86 19.77 -45.33
CA SER A 69 11.14 20.45 -45.49
C SER A 69 11.13 21.31 -46.75
N TYR A 70 11.45 22.59 -46.61
CA TYR A 70 11.58 23.53 -47.72
C TYR A 70 13.06 23.68 -48.07
N GLN A 71 13.49 23.18 -49.23
CA GLN A 71 14.85 23.45 -49.72
C GLN A 71 14.92 24.86 -50.30
N ALA A 72 15.27 25.83 -49.46
CA ALA A 72 15.78 27.11 -49.92
C ALA A 72 17.29 26.99 -50.21
N MET A 73 17.70 27.50 -51.37
CA MET A 73 19.07 27.61 -51.84
C MET A 73 20.00 28.18 -50.75
N LYS A 74 21.14 27.51 -50.52
CA LYS A 74 22.18 27.88 -49.53
C LYS A 74 22.57 29.37 -49.64
N THR A 75 22.22 30.16 -48.63
CA THR A 75 22.94 31.38 -48.25
C THR A 75 23.01 31.47 -46.72
N LEU A 76 24.18 31.83 -46.19
CA LEU A 76 24.46 31.97 -44.76
C LEU A 76 23.47 32.96 -44.12
N LEU A 77 22.57 32.51 -43.24
CA LEU A 77 21.65 33.40 -42.52
C LEU A 77 21.09 32.91 -41.15
N PRO A 78 21.68 31.96 -40.38
CA PRO A 78 21.11 31.62 -39.06
C PRO A 78 21.53 32.58 -37.94
N VAL A 79 22.65 33.31 -38.08
CA VAL A 79 23.11 34.29 -37.07
C VAL A 79 22.37 35.62 -37.19
N SER A 80 21.98 36.01 -38.41
CA SER A 80 21.27 37.26 -38.66
C SER A 80 19.83 37.24 -38.12
N LEU A 81 19.13 36.10 -38.14
CA LEU A 81 17.73 36.03 -37.71
C LEU A 81 17.56 36.12 -36.18
N ALA A 82 18.44 35.46 -35.40
CA ALA A 82 18.46 35.62 -33.94
C ALA A 82 18.89 37.04 -33.50
N LEU A 83 19.83 37.66 -34.23
CA LEU A 83 20.18 39.08 -34.05
C LEU A 83 19.04 40.03 -34.49
N LEU A 84 18.27 39.70 -35.53
CA LEU A 84 17.13 40.51 -35.99
C LEU A 84 15.92 40.42 -35.03
N VAL A 85 15.67 39.26 -34.40
CA VAL A 85 14.67 39.14 -33.32
C VAL A 85 15.16 39.84 -32.04
N GLY A 86 16.46 39.79 -31.73
CA GLY A 86 17.06 40.56 -30.63
C GLY A 86 17.04 42.09 -30.85
N LEU A 87 17.30 42.55 -32.07
CA LEU A 87 17.34 43.97 -32.43
C LEU A 87 15.94 44.59 -32.59
N SER A 88 14.95 43.83 -33.09
CA SER A 88 13.54 44.29 -33.14
C SER A 88 12.93 44.38 -31.74
N ASN A 89 13.22 43.43 -30.84
CA ASN A 89 12.78 43.49 -29.45
C ASN A 89 13.47 44.60 -28.62
N ALA A 90 14.69 45.01 -28.98
CA ALA A 90 15.39 46.15 -28.37
C ALA A 90 14.82 47.50 -28.83
N ALA A 91 14.48 47.63 -30.12
CA ALA A 91 13.83 48.82 -30.65
C ALA A 91 12.40 49.02 -30.09
N ASP A 92 11.64 47.93 -29.94
CA ASP A 92 10.28 47.96 -29.43
C ASP A 92 10.21 48.10 -27.90
N PHE A 93 11.29 47.78 -27.17
CA PHE A 93 11.40 48.06 -25.74
C PHE A 93 11.79 49.52 -25.46
N GLY A 94 12.70 50.08 -26.24
CA GLY A 94 13.09 51.49 -26.13
C GLY A 94 11.93 52.46 -26.38
N SER A 95 11.06 52.16 -27.34
CA SER A 95 9.85 52.95 -27.60
C SER A 95 8.86 52.90 -26.42
N LEU A 96 8.73 51.75 -25.76
CA LEU A 96 7.87 51.60 -24.58
C LEU A 96 8.42 52.34 -23.35
N LEU A 97 9.74 52.35 -23.17
CA LEU A 97 10.40 53.12 -22.11
C LEU A 97 10.21 54.62 -22.27
N ASP A 98 10.29 55.14 -23.50
CA ASP A 98 9.99 56.54 -23.80
C ASP A 98 8.51 56.87 -23.52
N MET A 99 7.58 55.98 -23.91
CA MET A 99 6.17 56.12 -23.55
C MET A 99 5.93 56.06 -22.04
N CYS A 100 6.70 55.29 -21.26
CA CYS A 100 6.59 55.30 -19.80
C CYS A 100 7.18 56.56 -19.16
N SER A 101 8.21 57.14 -19.78
CA SER A 101 8.80 58.42 -19.35
C SER A 101 7.89 59.60 -19.69
N ASN A 102 7.12 59.48 -20.78
CA ASN A 102 6.19 60.48 -21.29
C ASN A 102 4.82 59.86 -21.60
N PRO A 103 4.03 59.46 -20.57
CA PRO A 103 2.81 58.69 -20.78
C PRO A 103 1.75 59.47 -21.54
N PRO A 104 1.01 58.83 -22.47
CA PRO A 104 -0.12 59.44 -23.15
C PRO A 104 -1.18 59.96 -22.16
N ALA A 105 -1.84 61.07 -22.52
CA ALA A 105 -2.86 61.70 -21.68
C ALA A 105 -4.11 60.82 -21.46
N GLU A 106 -4.43 59.94 -22.43
CA GLU A 106 -5.55 59.01 -22.35
C GLU A 106 -5.09 57.68 -21.73
N GLN A 107 -5.20 57.57 -20.41
CA GLN A 107 -4.96 56.31 -19.70
C GLN A 107 -6.29 55.68 -19.28
N LYS A 108 -6.43 54.39 -19.54
CA LYS A 108 -7.62 53.61 -19.20
C LYS A 108 -7.22 52.28 -18.59
N GLN A 109 -8.06 51.80 -17.68
CA GLN A 109 -8.02 50.41 -17.26
C GLN A 109 -8.44 49.51 -18.43
N ILE A 110 -7.86 48.31 -18.51
CA ILE A 110 -8.39 47.27 -19.40
C ILE A 110 -9.77 46.87 -18.87
N SER A 111 -10.69 46.60 -19.79
CA SER A 111 -12.04 46.10 -19.53
C SER A 111 -12.12 45.04 -18.43
N ASP A 112 -13.04 45.22 -17.47
CA ASP A 112 -13.33 44.27 -16.40
C ASP A 112 -13.81 42.89 -16.89
N LYS A 113 -14.11 42.77 -18.19
CA LYS A 113 -14.55 41.54 -18.85
C LYS A 113 -13.44 40.48 -18.99
N MET A 114 -12.17 40.84 -18.78
CA MET A 114 -11.06 39.87 -18.83
C MET A 114 -11.12 38.95 -17.61
N ALA A 115 -11.76 37.81 -17.77
CA ALA A 115 -11.97 36.83 -16.71
C ALA A 115 -11.77 35.40 -17.24
N LEU A 116 -11.20 34.54 -16.40
CA LEU A 116 -11.14 33.11 -16.65
C LEU A 116 -12.32 32.39 -16.00
N PRO A 117 -12.75 31.24 -16.56
CA PRO A 117 -13.71 30.38 -15.88
C PRO A 117 -13.14 29.89 -14.54
N GLU A 118 -14.02 29.46 -13.62
CA GLU A 118 -13.64 28.96 -12.29
C GLU A 118 -12.66 27.78 -12.35
N ALA A 119 -12.71 26.98 -13.43
CA ALA A 119 -11.77 25.92 -13.70
C ALA A 119 -11.08 26.15 -15.06
N TYR A 120 -9.75 26.20 -15.05
CA TYR A 120 -8.93 26.41 -16.25
C TYR A 120 -7.59 25.70 -16.16
N LYS A 121 -7.00 25.46 -17.32
CA LYS A 121 -5.62 25.01 -17.48
C LYS A 121 -4.97 25.85 -18.56
N ILE A 122 -3.79 26.38 -18.26
CA ILE A 122 -3.00 27.23 -19.14
C ILE A 122 -1.61 26.62 -19.25
N THR A 123 -1.11 26.57 -20.48
CA THR A 123 0.29 26.22 -20.75
C THR A 123 0.92 27.33 -21.57
N GLY A 124 2.19 27.59 -21.30
CA GLY A 124 2.91 28.67 -21.96
C GLY A 124 4.42 28.57 -21.76
N SER A 125 5.15 29.50 -22.33
CA SER A 125 6.58 29.65 -22.12
C SER A 125 6.88 30.88 -21.27
N VAL A 126 7.84 30.76 -20.34
CA VAL A 126 8.36 31.87 -19.54
C VAL A 126 9.82 32.08 -19.94
N THR A 127 10.15 33.27 -20.41
CA THR A 127 11.51 33.64 -20.81
C THR A 127 12.07 34.68 -19.86
N ASN A 128 13.19 34.36 -19.22
CA ASN A 128 14.03 35.32 -18.52
C ASN A 128 15.04 35.91 -19.51
N TRP A 129 14.77 37.13 -19.97
CA TRP A 129 15.58 37.80 -20.99
C TRP A 129 16.97 38.18 -20.50
N LYS A 130 17.15 38.36 -19.19
CA LYS A 130 18.44 38.67 -18.57
C LYS A 130 19.34 37.44 -18.53
N GLU A 131 18.77 36.28 -18.24
CA GLU A 131 19.51 35.01 -18.20
C GLU A 131 19.57 34.30 -19.56
N GLY A 132 18.76 34.72 -20.53
CA GLY A 132 18.64 34.05 -21.83
C GLY A 132 18.05 32.64 -21.74
N LYS A 133 17.21 32.38 -20.71
CA LYS A 133 16.62 31.07 -20.44
C LYS A 133 15.12 31.09 -20.63
N THR A 134 14.59 29.99 -21.17
CA THR A 134 13.16 29.76 -21.33
C THR A 134 12.75 28.49 -20.58
N SER A 135 11.56 28.51 -19.98
CA SER A 135 10.98 27.39 -19.24
C SER A 135 9.53 27.19 -19.65
N LEU A 136 9.06 25.96 -19.60
CA LEU A 136 7.65 25.65 -19.77
C LEU A 136 6.90 25.99 -18.48
N LEU A 137 5.77 26.65 -18.63
CA LEU A 137 4.84 26.98 -17.57
C LEU A 137 3.54 26.22 -17.77
N GLN A 138 3.03 25.61 -16.71
CA GLN A 138 1.71 25.02 -16.67
C GLN A 138 0.99 25.46 -15.40
N GLU A 139 -0.13 26.15 -15.56
CA GLU A 139 -1.02 26.51 -14.45
C GLU A 139 -2.34 25.74 -14.60
N THR A 140 -2.82 25.12 -13.53
CA THR A 140 -4.12 24.45 -13.47
C THR A 140 -4.87 24.95 -12.26
N ALA A 141 -6.09 25.43 -12.45
CA ALA A 141 -6.97 25.88 -11.38
C ALA A 141 -8.31 25.14 -11.46
N THR A 142 -8.81 24.72 -10.31
CA THR A 142 -10.12 24.10 -10.11
C THR A 142 -10.80 24.71 -8.89
N LYS A 143 -12.02 24.24 -8.58
CA LYS A 143 -12.72 24.58 -7.34
C LYS A 143 -11.97 24.14 -6.08
N GLU A 144 -11.16 23.09 -6.20
CA GLU A 144 -10.57 22.37 -5.07
C GLU A 144 -9.10 22.70 -4.88
N PHE A 145 -8.37 23.02 -5.95
CA PHE A 145 -6.94 23.29 -5.89
C PHE A 145 -6.44 24.16 -7.05
N ARG A 146 -5.20 24.60 -6.91
CA ARG A 146 -4.39 25.26 -7.94
C ARG A 146 -3.01 24.64 -7.97
N VAL A 147 -2.48 24.40 -9.16
CA VAL A 147 -1.16 23.83 -9.37
C VAL A 147 -0.43 24.70 -10.38
N LEU A 148 0.76 25.15 -10.01
CA LEU A 148 1.68 25.86 -10.88
C LEU A 148 2.93 25.02 -11.04
N GLU A 149 3.32 24.75 -12.27
CA GLU A 149 4.49 23.95 -12.60
C GLU A 149 5.37 24.73 -13.57
N ILE A 150 6.66 24.83 -13.24
CA ILE A 150 7.69 25.43 -14.08
C ILE A 150 8.72 24.36 -14.37
N GLN A 151 8.93 24.07 -15.65
CA GLN A 151 9.87 23.04 -16.10
C GLN A 151 10.95 23.67 -17.00
N ALA A 152 12.21 23.43 -16.66
CA ALA A 152 13.38 23.85 -17.41
C ALA A 152 14.35 22.68 -17.51
N ASP A 153 14.61 22.19 -18.73
CA ASP A 153 15.42 20.99 -18.96
C ASP A 153 14.93 19.79 -18.10
N ASN A 154 15.79 19.25 -17.22
CA ASN A 154 15.48 18.17 -16.28
C ASN A 154 15.00 18.68 -14.91
N LEU A 155 14.85 19.98 -14.73
CA LEU A 155 14.38 20.59 -13.47
C LEU A 155 12.88 20.87 -13.59
N SER A 156 12.11 20.39 -12.62
CA SER A 156 10.69 20.73 -12.46
C SER A 156 10.43 21.25 -11.06
N GLN A 157 9.80 22.41 -11.00
CA GLN A 157 9.35 23.04 -9.77
C GLN A 157 7.84 23.11 -9.79
N LYS A 158 7.21 22.71 -8.68
CA LYS A 158 5.76 22.61 -8.59
C LYS A 158 5.25 23.24 -7.31
N TRP A 159 4.25 24.09 -7.43
CA TRP A 159 3.51 24.67 -6.31
C TRP A 159 2.07 24.16 -6.33
N ILE A 160 1.58 23.70 -5.20
CA ILE A 160 0.21 23.20 -5.03
C ILE A 160 -0.46 24.04 -3.95
N GLN A 161 -1.63 24.61 -4.28
CA GLN A 161 -2.46 25.34 -3.34
C GLN A 161 -3.85 24.71 -3.28
N MET A 162 -4.31 24.31 -2.09
CA MET A 162 -5.68 23.82 -1.92
C MET A 162 -6.66 25.00 -1.78
N SER A 163 -7.81 24.93 -2.43
CA SER A 163 -8.85 25.98 -2.41
C SER A 163 -9.73 25.92 -1.16
N SER A 164 -9.83 24.74 -0.52
CA SER A 164 -10.57 24.49 0.72
C SER A 164 -9.62 24.10 1.87
N GLY A 165 -10.05 24.32 3.11
CA GLY A 165 -9.20 24.10 4.30
C GLY A 165 -8.18 25.22 4.52
N ASP A 166 -6.92 24.84 4.74
CA ASP A 166 -5.85 25.73 5.23
C ASP A 166 -5.23 26.63 4.14
N ARG A 167 -5.63 26.47 2.86
CA ARG A 167 -5.16 27.27 1.70
C ARG A 167 -3.64 27.40 1.53
N ARG A 168 -2.89 26.48 2.15
CA ARG A 168 -1.42 26.44 2.14
C ARG A 168 -0.87 26.21 0.74
N ILE A 169 0.38 26.64 0.55
CA ILE A 169 1.12 26.46 -0.69
C ILE A 169 2.26 25.51 -0.39
N GLU A 170 2.21 24.34 -1.02
CA GLU A 170 3.25 23.33 -0.96
C GLU A 170 4.15 23.51 -2.15
N TYR A 171 5.47 23.57 -1.94
CA TYR A 171 6.46 23.60 -3.00
C TYR A 171 7.18 22.28 -3.07
N ILE A 172 7.34 21.76 -4.27
CA ILE A 172 8.08 20.56 -4.59
C ILE A 172 9.19 20.97 -5.55
N ALA A 173 10.43 20.78 -5.13
CA ALA A 173 11.61 21.02 -5.95
C ALA A 173 11.95 19.82 -6.83
N SER A 174 12.82 20.03 -7.81
CA SER A 174 13.24 18.99 -8.78
C SER A 174 13.95 17.80 -8.13
N ASN A 175 14.63 18.01 -7.01
CA ASN A 175 15.28 16.95 -6.22
C ASN A 175 14.29 16.23 -5.29
N GLY A 176 13.00 16.58 -5.36
CA GLY A 176 11.94 16.03 -4.54
C GLY A 176 11.94 16.48 -3.09
N THR A 177 12.67 17.54 -2.74
CA THR A 177 12.41 18.22 -1.47
C THR A 177 11.06 18.91 -1.54
N CYS A 178 10.33 18.85 -0.43
CA CYS A 178 9.05 19.50 -0.29
C CYS A 178 9.03 20.38 0.96
N ASP A 179 8.47 21.59 0.85
CA ASP A 179 8.32 22.53 1.96
C ASP A 179 6.91 23.13 1.94
N ASP A 180 6.26 23.14 3.10
CA ASP A 180 4.90 23.67 3.28
C ASP A 180 4.84 25.18 3.57
N LYS A 181 6.00 25.84 3.75
CA LYS A 181 6.16 27.30 3.94
C LYS A 181 6.85 28.01 2.78
N ALA A 182 6.96 27.34 1.64
CA ALA A 182 7.69 27.89 0.53
C ALA A 182 7.08 29.20 0.01
N ALA A 183 7.95 30.15 -0.29
CA ALA A 183 7.54 31.39 -0.93
C ALA A 183 6.94 31.08 -2.31
N PRO A 184 5.92 31.85 -2.74
CA PRO A 184 5.47 31.81 -4.13
C PRO A 184 6.66 32.04 -5.08
N PRO A 185 6.60 31.57 -6.34
CA PRO A 185 7.69 31.73 -7.29
C PRO A 185 8.13 33.19 -7.39
N ALA A 186 9.45 33.39 -7.35
CA ALA A 186 10.08 34.71 -7.31
C ALA A 186 9.67 35.61 -8.49
N ILE A 187 9.34 35.01 -9.64
CA ILE A 187 8.97 35.71 -10.88
C ILE A 187 7.73 36.59 -10.67
N LEU A 188 6.82 36.25 -9.74
CA LEU A 188 5.56 36.99 -9.57
C LEU A 188 5.06 37.17 -8.13
N LYS A 189 5.68 36.54 -7.12
CA LYS A 189 5.24 36.58 -5.70
C LYS A 189 3.74 36.26 -5.52
N VAL A 190 3.12 35.54 -6.45
CA VAL A 190 1.70 35.16 -6.38
C VAL A 190 1.51 33.66 -6.57
N PRO A 191 0.49 33.06 -5.93
CA PRO A 191 0.18 31.63 -6.08
C PRO A 191 -0.42 31.27 -7.44
N SER A 192 -0.96 32.25 -8.16
CA SER A 192 -1.50 32.12 -9.51
C SER A 192 -1.04 33.31 -10.34
N ILE A 193 -0.40 33.01 -11.48
CA ILE A 193 0.17 34.02 -12.36
C ILE A 193 -0.95 34.85 -12.97
N VAL A 194 -2.01 34.19 -13.43
CA VAL A 194 -3.08 34.88 -14.16
C VAL A 194 -3.96 35.70 -13.24
N ASP A 195 -4.32 35.20 -12.05
CA ASP A 195 -5.08 35.99 -11.08
C ASP A 195 -4.28 37.19 -10.57
N GLY A 196 -2.97 37.01 -10.34
CA GLY A 196 -2.08 38.12 -9.98
C GLY A 196 -2.10 39.23 -11.03
N ILE A 197 -2.10 38.85 -12.31
CA ILE A 197 -2.09 39.78 -13.43
C ILE A 197 -3.45 40.44 -13.63
N ILE A 198 -4.56 39.69 -13.53
CA ILE A 198 -5.91 40.28 -13.57
C ILE A 198 -6.08 41.29 -12.44
N ASN A 199 -5.59 40.99 -11.23
CA ASN A 199 -5.62 41.92 -10.11
C ASN A 199 -4.73 43.15 -10.36
N PHE A 200 -3.55 42.96 -10.95
CA PHE A 200 -2.68 44.09 -11.33
C PHE A 200 -3.40 45.00 -12.34
N ILE A 201 -4.02 44.43 -13.37
CA ILE A 201 -4.75 45.16 -14.41
C ILE A 201 -5.89 46.00 -13.83
N ARG A 202 -6.68 45.42 -12.92
CA ARG A 202 -7.81 46.13 -12.28
C ARG A 202 -7.36 47.30 -11.41
N ASN A 203 -6.16 47.23 -10.86
CA ASN A 203 -5.66 48.22 -9.91
C ASN A 203 -4.74 49.27 -10.54
N ASN A 204 -4.41 49.16 -11.83
CA ASN A 204 -3.48 50.07 -12.49
C ASN A 204 -4.04 50.61 -13.80
N ASN A 205 -3.74 51.86 -14.09
CA ASN A 205 -4.04 52.47 -15.37
C ASN A 205 -2.91 52.20 -16.36
N GLY A 206 -3.26 52.18 -17.64
CA GLY A 206 -2.30 52.07 -18.73
C GLY A 206 -2.86 52.67 -20.00
N PHE A 207 -2.18 52.47 -21.11
CA PHE A 207 -2.58 53.03 -22.41
C PHE A 207 -2.50 51.97 -23.51
N TYR A 208 -3.37 52.12 -24.50
CA TYR A 208 -3.39 51.28 -25.69
C TYR A 208 -2.36 51.79 -26.70
N VAL A 209 -1.52 50.90 -27.20
CA VAL A 209 -0.57 51.22 -28.27
C VAL A 209 -1.33 51.23 -29.60
N LYS A 210 -1.58 52.44 -30.14
CA LYS A 210 -2.34 52.64 -31.39
C LYS A 210 -1.54 52.13 -32.60
N ASN A 211 -2.26 51.67 -33.63
CA ASN A 211 -1.71 51.19 -34.92
C ASN A 211 -0.75 49.99 -34.82
N ASN A 212 -0.79 49.23 -33.73
CA ASN A 212 -0.08 47.96 -33.63
C ASN A 212 -1.03 46.82 -34.01
N ILE A 213 -0.77 46.14 -35.14
CA ILE A 213 -1.43 44.89 -35.51
C ILE A 213 -0.40 43.79 -35.29
N GLU A 214 -0.50 43.11 -34.15
CA GLU A 214 0.40 42.02 -33.80
C GLU A 214 -0.39 40.72 -33.75
N ILE A 215 0.16 39.65 -34.32
CA ILE A 215 -0.47 38.33 -34.29
C ILE A 215 0.25 37.49 -33.24
N VAL A 216 -0.45 37.15 -32.16
CA VAL A 216 0.06 36.26 -31.10
C VAL A 216 -0.78 34.99 -31.11
N GLY A 217 -0.14 33.83 -31.30
CA GLY A 217 -0.84 32.54 -31.34
C GLY A 217 -1.94 32.44 -32.40
N GLY A 218 -1.82 33.20 -33.51
CA GLY A 218 -2.83 33.27 -34.57
C GLY A 218 -4.00 34.22 -34.31
N VAL A 219 -3.98 35.00 -33.22
CA VAL A 219 -5.02 35.98 -32.86
C VAL A 219 -4.48 37.40 -33.03
N ASN A 220 -5.27 38.30 -33.63
CA ASN A 220 -4.95 39.72 -33.66
C ASN A 220 -5.00 40.29 -32.23
N ALA A 221 -3.86 40.68 -31.70
CA ALA A 221 -3.67 41.08 -30.31
C ALA A 221 -3.72 42.61 -30.18
N MET A 222 -4.48 43.09 -29.19
CA MET A 222 -4.37 44.46 -28.69
C MET A 222 -3.21 44.54 -27.71
N LYS A 223 -2.42 45.62 -27.80
CA LYS A 223 -1.30 45.90 -26.90
C LYS A 223 -1.66 47.00 -25.92
N TRP A 224 -1.58 46.70 -24.63
CA TRP A 224 -1.77 47.65 -23.53
C TRP A 224 -0.54 47.68 -22.65
N VAL A 225 -0.16 48.87 -22.20
CA VAL A 225 1.07 49.09 -21.44
C VAL A 225 0.75 49.89 -20.20
N SER A 226 1.25 49.44 -19.06
CA SER A 226 1.18 50.16 -17.79
C SER A 226 2.57 50.37 -17.21
N CYS A 227 2.77 51.59 -16.71
CA CYS A 227 4.04 52.05 -16.15
C CYS A 227 3.77 52.44 -14.70
N VAL A 228 4.24 51.61 -13.77
CA VAL A 228 3.97 51.78 -12.34
C VAL A 228 5.21 52.32 -11.66
N ASN A 229 5.07 53.46 -11.02
CA ASN A 229 6.12 54.02 -10.16
C ASN A 229 6.14 53.28 -8.82
N GLY A 230 7.34 53.09 -8.28
CA GLY A 230 7.51 52.64 -6.90
C GLY A 230 6.92 53.65 -5.89
N ARG A 231 6.67 53.21 -4.65
CA ARG A 231 6.01 54.06 -3.64
C ARG A 231 6.90 55.23 -3.21
N ASN A 232 8.21 55.02 -3.21
CA ASN A 232 9.22 56.03 -2.95
C ASN A 232 10.08 56.28 -4.21
N ALA A 233 10.80 57.41 -4.24
CA ALA A 233 11.70 57.76 -5.34
C ALA A 233 12.86 56.76 -5.55
N SER A 234 13.18 55.95 -4.54
CA SER A 234 14.20 54.90 -4.58
C SER A 234 13.66 53.51 -4.92
N ASP A 235 12.34 53.35 -4.98
CA ASP A 235 11.70 52.06 -5.21
C ASP A 235 11.73 51.73 -6.71
N THR A 236 11.82 50.44 -7.03
CA THR A 236 11.85 49.94 -8.40
C THR A 236 10.58 50.34 -9.16
N LYS A 237 10.75 50.85 -10.39
CA LYS A 237 9.67 51.11 -11.33
C LYS A 237 9.39 49.84 -12.12
N VAL A 238 8.13 49.63 -12.51
CA VAL A 238 7.69 48.42 -13.21
C VAL A 238 6.99 48.80 -14.50
N LEU A 239 7.45 48.22 -15.61
CA LEU A 239 6.79 48.26 -16.91
C LEU A 239 6.09 46.93 -17.14
N VAL A 240 4.79 46.98 -17.42
CA VAL A 240 3.97 45.82 -17.76
C VAL A 240 3.37 46.02 -19.14
N GLU A 241 3.75 45.18 -20.09
CA GLU A 241 3.13 45.07 -21.40
C GLU A 241 2.23 43.84 -21.42
N LEU A 242 0.98 44.04 -21.84
CA LEU A 242 -0.01 42.98 -22.00
C LEU A 242 -0.49 42.93 -23.44
N ARG A 243 -0.55 41.71 -23.97
CA ARG A 243 -1.11 41.41 -25.29
C ARG A 243 -2.31 40.51 -25.08
N PHE A 244 -3.45 40.91 -25.64
CA PHE A 244 -4.71 40.18 -25.44
C PHE A 244 -5.60 40.24 -26.69
N GLY A 245 -6.41 39.21 -26.91
CA GLY A 245 -7.43 39.23 -27.96
C GLY A 245 -8.56 40.16 -27.55
N GLY A 246 -8.85 41.21 -28.31
CA GLY A 246 -9.92 42.16 -28.02
C GLY A 246 -11.32 41.63 -28.35
N ASP A 247 -12.37 42.41 -28.04
CA ASP A 247 -13.77 42.04 -28.29
C ASP A 247 -14.02 41.66 -29.77
N ASP A 248 -13.32 42.32 -30.71
CA ASP A 248 -13.41 42.10 -32.16
C ASP A 248 -12.39 41.09 -32.72
N SER A 249 -11.52 40.52 -31.86
CA SER A 249 -10.52 39.52 -32.28
C SER A 249 -11.16 38.15 -32.54
N ILE A 250 -10.39 37.25 -33.18
CA ILE A 250 -10.80 35.85 -33.38
C ILE A 250 -11.17 35.24 -32.02
N ARG A 251 -12.33 34.57 -31.97
CA ARG A 251 -12.83 33.96 -30.72
C ARG A 251 -11.95 32.79 -30.29
N PRO A 252 -11.80 32.55 -28.98
CA PRO A 252 -11.09 31.38 -28.48
C PRO A 252 -11.69 30.07 -29.01
N ALA A 253 -10.85 29.05 -29.18
CA ALA A 253 -11.28 27.75 -29.73
C ALA A 253 -12.29 27.01 -28.83
N LEU A 254 -12.27 27.29 -27.52
CA LEU A 254 -13.16 26.69 -26.53
C LEU A 254 -14.22 27.71 -26.09
N LYS A 255 -15.50 27.32 -26.14
CA LYS A 255 -16.66 28.19 -25.86
C LYS A 255 -16.71 28.73 -24.42
N GLN A 256 -16.02 28.06 -23.49
CA GLN A 256 -15.91 28.46 -22.09
C GLN A 256 -15.01 29.69 -21.87
N PHE A 257 -14.20 30.04 -22.87
CA PHE A 257 -13.34 31.22 -22.83
C PHE A 257 -13.90 32.29 -23.77
N SER A 258 -13.80 33.54 -23.36
CA SER A 258 -14.29 34.70 -24.11
C SER A 258 -13.22 35.76 -24.27
N ASN A 259 -13.31 36.54 -25.34
CA ASN A 259 -12.55 37.78 -25.42
C ASN A 259 -13.17 38.82 -24.44
N PRO A 260 -12.37 39.68 -23.79
CA PRO A 260 -10.92 39.78 -23.95
C PRO A 260 -10.14 38.67 -23.23
N ILE A 261 -9.19 38.02 -23.92
CA ILE A 261 -8.39 36.91 -23.40
C ILE A 261 -6.89 37.23 -23.46
N LEU A 262 -6.18 36.93 -22.37
CA LEU A 262 -4.74 37.20 -22.26
C LEU A 262 -3.93 36.28 -23.17
N LEU A 263 -2.96 36.81 -23.92
CA LEU A 263 -2.15 36.05 -24.87
C LEU A 263 -0.67 36.07 -24.49
N SER A 264 -0.16 37.21 -24.03
CA SER A 264 1.21 37.36 -23.58
C SER A 264 1.36 38.50 -22.59
N ILE A 265 2.36 38.38 -21.73
CA ILE A 265 2.77 39.39 -20.76
C ILE A 265 4.27 39.61 -20.91
N ARG A 266 4.70 40.85 -20.76
CA ARG A 266 6.10 41.20 -20.58
C ARG A 266 6.23 42.13 -19.38
N LEU A 267 7.12 41.77 -18.46
CA LEU A 267 7.38 42.45 -17.20
C LEU A 267 8.83 42.89 -17.18
N ALA A 268 9.06 44.16 -16.91
CA ALA A 268 10.40 44.70 -16.71
C ALA A 268 10.46 45.57 -15.46
N GLU A 269 11.36 45.22 -14.54
CA GLU A 269 11.67 46.02 -13.36
C GLU A 269 12.88 46.90 -13.67
N LEU A 270 12.77 48.19 -13.38
CA LEU A 270 13.72 49.22 -13.79
C LEU A 270 13.99 50.16 -12.61
N LYS A 271 15.22 50.68 -12.50
CA LYS A 271 15.50 51.78 -11.55
C LYS A 271 14.84 53.08 -12.01
N ASP A 272 14.84 53.31 -13.31
CA ASP A 272 14.15 54.42 -13.94
C ASP A 272 13.68 54.02 -15.36
N PHE A 273 12.60 54.62 -15.86
CA PHE A 273 12.14 54.44 -17.24
C PHE A 273 13.12 55.04 -18.27
N ASN A 274 14.04 55.89 -17.83
CA ASN A 274 15.15 56.38 -18.66
C ASN A 274 16.32 55.38 -18.78
N THR A 275 16.28 54.23 -18.08
CA THR A 275 17.33 53.22 -18.17
C THR A 275 17.09 52.27 -19.35
N THR A 276 18.16 51.84 -20.02
CA THR A 276 18.09 50.93 -21.17
C THR A 276 18.14 49.45 -20.77
N MET A 277 18.57 49.14 -19.54
CA MET A 277 18.70 47.77 -19.04
C MET A 277 17.82 47.55 -17.80
N PRO A 278 16.84 46.64 -17.87
CA PRO A 278 16.03 46.28 -16.71
C PRO A 278 16.81 45.44 -15.69
N ASP A 279 16.52 45.65 -14.41
CA ASP A 279 17.05 44.85 -13.31
C ASP A 279 16.52 43.41 -13.39
N ASN A 280 15.24 43.24 -13.77
CA ASN A 280 14.60 41.97 -14.07
C ASN A 280 13.72 42.11 -15.32
N HIS A 281 13.74 41.12 -16.22
CA HIS A 281 12.93 41.16 -17.45
C HIS A 281 12.45 39.77 -17.84
N PHE A 282 11.14 39.58 -17.73
CA PHE A 282 10.45 38.33 -18.01
C PHE A 282 9.40 38.54 -19.10
N SER A 283 9.19 37.53 -19.94
CA SER A 283 7.98 37.41 -20.75
C SER A 283 7.31 36.08 -20.52
N ILE A 284 6.00 36.06 -20.63
CA ILE A 284 5.16 34.88 -20.54
C ILE A 284 4.29 34.87 -21.79
N GLU A 285 4.37 33.82 -22.60
CA GLU A 285 3.48 33.59 -23.73
C GLU A 285 2.55 32.43 -23.43
N PHE A 286 1.25 32.62 -23.60
CA PHE A 286 0.25 31.59 -23.34
C PHE A 286 -0.10 30.86 -24.64
N ASP A 287 0.40 29.64 -24.77
CA ASP A 287 0.23 28.82 -25.96
C ASP A 287 -1.18 28.22 -26.05
N ARG A 288 -1.75 27.83 -24.90
CA ARG A 288 -3.00 27.06 -24.88
C ARG A 288 -3.83 27.28 -23.63
N TYR A 289 -5.13 27.50 -23.86
CA TYR A 289 -6.19 27.45 -22.87
C TYR A 289 -6.97 26.15 -22.97
N ALA A 290 -7.25 25.52 -21.84
CA ALA A 290 -8.01 24.29 -21.74
C ALA A 290 -8.87 24.26 -20.47
N ILE A 291 -9.89 23.40 -20.48
CA ILE A 291 -10.62 23.03 -19.26
C ILE A 291 -9.93 21.79 -18.67
N PRO A 292 -9.59 21.77 -17.38
CA PRO A 292 -8.99 20.60 -16.74
C PRO A 292 -9.98 19.43 -16.83
N ARG A 293 -9.50 18.26 -17.26
CA ARG A 293 -10.33 17.07 -17.52
C ARG A 293 -10.54 16.17 -16.29
N GLY A 294 -10.19 16.66 -15.10
CA GLY A 294 -10.22 15.86 -13.86
C GLY A 294 -8.86 15.23 -13.47
N ASP A 295 -7.72 15.83 -13.86
CA ASP A 295 -6.39 15.35 -13.45
C ASP A 295 -6.11 15.70 -11.97
N GLU A 296 -6.82 15.05 -11.03
CA GLU A 296 -6.65 15.17 -9.59
C GLU A 296 -5.24 14.74 -9.14
N HIS A 297 -4.59 13.83 -9.86
CA HIS A 297 -3.21 13.39 -9.60
C HIS A 297 -2.18 14.52 -9.68
N LYS A 298 -2.46 15.61 -10.39
CA LYS A 298 -1.52 16.74 -10.47
C LYS A 298 -1.53 17.61 -9.21
N ALA A 299 -2.57 17.57 -8.39
CA ALA A 299 -2.60 18.27 -7.10
C ALA A 299 -2.16 17.38 -5.92
N GLN A 300 -1.67 16.18 -6.21
CA GLN A 300 -1.16 15.26 -5.21
C GLN A 300 0.35 15.35 -5.13
N ILE A 301 0.87 15.19 -3.91
CA ILE A 301 2.28 14.97 -3.68
C ILE A 301 2.56 13.49 -3.91
N ALA A 302 3.51 13.20 -4.79
CA ALA A 302 3.90 11.83 -5.12
C ALA A 302 4.26 11.02 -3.85
N HIS A 303 4.03 9.71 -3.91
CA HIS A 303 4.39 8.78 -2.84
C HIS A 303 5.89 8.85 -2.51
N GLY A 304 6.24 8.67 -1.23
CA GLY A 304 7.62 8.75 -0.75
C GLY A 304 8.21 10.15 -0.60
N PHE A 305 7.51 11.20 -1.06
CA PHE A 305 7.95 12.59 -0.83
C PHE A 305 7.50 13.04 0.55
N PHE A 306 8.41 13.64 1.30
CA PHE A 306 8.14 14.19 2.63
C PHE A 306 8.28 15.71 2.57
N CYS A 307 7.25 16.42 3.02
CA CYS A 307 7.22 17.86 3.12
C CYS A 307 7.56 18.29 4.54
N GLU A 308 8.64 19.05 4.67
CA GLU A 308 9.02 19.67 5.93
C GLU A 308 7.96 20.69 6.37
N ASN A 309 7.98 21.04 7.66
CA ASN A 309 7.18 22.10 8.29
C ASN A 309 5.66 21.87 8.39
N ARG A 310 5.14 20.75 7.87
CA ARG A 310 3.75 20.32 8.11
C ARG A 310 3.47 20.12 9.58
N ASN A 311 2.21 20.34 9.98
CA ASN A 311 1.76 20.09 11.33
C ASN A 311 1.65 18.59 11.60
N GLU A 312 2.25 18.15 12.69
CA GLU A 312 2.10 16.80 13.22
C GLU A 312 0.67 16.57 13.71
N VAL A 313 0.21 15.33 13.56
CA VAL A 313 -1.10 14.86 14.04
C VAL A 313 -0.94 13.50 14.70
N ASP A 314 -1.77 13.26 15.71
CA ASP A 314 -1.94 11.91 16.24
C ASP A 314 -2.72 11.07 15.23
N LEU A 315 -2.22 9.87 14.93
CA LEU A 315 -2.97 8.94 14.11
C LEU A 315 -4.25 8.54 14.86
N GLY A 316 -5.40 8.79 14.25
CA GLY A 316 -6.69 8.30 14.75
C GLY A 316 -6.86 6.78 14.56
N LEU A 317 -5.91 5.99 15.09
CA LEU A 317 -5.92 4.53 15.00
C LEU A 317 -7.09 3.97 15.81
N LYS A 318 -7.77 2.99 15.23
CA LYS A 318 -8.85 2.28 15.89
C LYS A 318 -8.30 1.30 16.93
N PRO A 319 -8.84 1.27 18.16
CA PRO A 319 -8.40 0.31 19.15
C PRO A 319 -8.53 -1.16 18.70
N LEU A 320 -7.50 -1.96 18.95
CA LEU A 320 -7.32 -3.34 18.49
C LEU A 320 -7.25 -4.32 19.67
N SER A 321 -8.30 -4.38 20.49
CA SER A 321 -8.35 -5.30 21.64
C SER A 321 -8.39 -6.78 21.24
N GLU A 322 -8.95 -7.09 20.07
CA GLU A 322 -8.99 -8.43 19.47
C GLU A 322 -8.64 -8.27 17.99
N TYR A 323 -7.56 -8.92 17.56
CA TYR A 323 -7.00 -8.70 16.23
C TYR A 323 -6.38 -9.98 15.68
N ALA A 324 -6.73 -10.32 14.44
CA ALA A 324 -6.04 -11.34 13.67
C ALA A 324 -5.83 -10.83 12.24
N ALA A 325 -4.63 -11.02 11.71
CA ALA A 325 -4.30 -10.56 10.36
C ALA A 325 -3.12 -11.33 9.77
N THR A 326 -3.09 -11.38 8.45
CA THR A 326 -1.90 -11.69 7.66
C THR A 326 -1.29 -10.37 7.19
N LEU A 327 -0.03 -10.16 7.54
CA LEU A 327 0.80 -9.03 7.14
C LEU A 327 1.70 -9.51 6.00
N SER A 328 1.39 -9.06 4.79
CA SER A 328 2.15 -9.41 3.58
C SER A 328 3.15 -8.32 3.27
N TYR A 329 4.43 -8.62 3.46
CA TYR A 329 5.53 -7.73 3.17
C TYR A 329 6.15 -8.06 1.80
N TYR A 330 6.61 -7.03 1.11
CA TYR A 330 7.50 -7.20 -0.04
C TYR A 330 8.70 -6.28 0.12
N ASN A 331 9.89 -6.88 0.19
CA ASN A 331 11.15 -6.16 0.24
C ASN A 331 11.64 -5.93 -1.20
N TYR A 332 11.64 -4.69 -1.66
CA TYR A 332 12.02 -4.34 -3.02
C TYR A 332 13.54 -4.34 -3.25
N LYS A 333 14.36 -4.19 -2.18
CA LYS A 333 15.82 -4.29 -2.28
C LYS A 333 16.27 -5.72 -2.57
N ASN A 334 15.66 -6.69 -1.87
CA ASN A 334 16.03 -8.11 -1.98
C ASN A 334 15.10 -8.90 -2.92
N MET A 335 14.00 -8.28 -3.39
CA MET A 335 12.94 -8.92 -4.18
C MET A 335 12.29 -10.13 -3.49
N THR A 336 12.20 -10.10 -2.16
CA THR A 336 11.66 -11.20 -1.35
C THR A 336 10.28 -10.88 -0.81
N PRO A 337 9.27 -11.75 -1.03
CA PRO A 337 8.01 -11.70 -0.31
C PRO A 337 8.19 -12.32 1.08
N GLU A 338 7.59 -11.70 2.08
CA GLU A 338 7.61 -12.15 3.47
C GLU A 338 6.19 -12.09 4.02
N VAL A 339 5.80 -13.10 4.79
CA VAL A 339 4.46 -13.15 5.39
C VAL A 339 4.61 -13.38 6.89
N VAL A 340 3.87 -12.58 7.65
CA VAL A 340 3.73 -12.72 9.09
C VAL A 340 2.25 -12.80 9.41
N GLU A 341 1.86 -13.82 10.17
CA GLU A 341 0.50 -13.94 10.69
C GLU A 341 0.50 -13.59 12.16
N VAL A 342 -0.48 -12.80 12.58
CA VAL A 342 -0.61 -12.36 13.97
C VAL A 342 -2.01 -12.68 14.50
N LEU A 343 -2.07 -13.11 15.75
CA LEU A 343 -3.28 -13.13 16.55
C LEU A 343 -2.99 -12.46 17.89
N TYR A 344 -3.83 -11.51 18.25
CA TYR A 344 -3.74 -10.73 19.47
C TYR A 344 -5.09 -10.75 20.17
N SER A 345 -5.08 -11.03 21.46
CA SER A 345 -6.28 -10.99 22.30
C SER A 345 -5.96 -10.37 23.64
N GLN A 346 -6.42 -9.14 23.85
CA GLN A 346 -6.30 -8.43 25.12
C GLN A 346 -7.10 -9.13 26.22
N LYS A 347 -8.28 -9.70 25.89
CA LYS A 347 -9.09 -10.42 26.86
C LYS A 347 -8.41 -11.69 27.36
N LYS A 348 -7.79 -12.44 26.44
CA LYS A 348 -7.03 -13.64 26.78
C LYS A 348 -5.60 -13.34 27.22
N LYS A 349 -5.12 -12.09 27.09
CA LYS A 349 -3.72 -11.67 27.29
C LYS A 349 -2.71 -12.58 26.57
N ILE A 350 -2.97 -12.85 25.29
CA ILE A 350 -2.08 -13.65 24.46
C ILE A 350 -1.70 -12.90 23.20
N PHE A 351 -0.49 -13.15 22.74
CA PHE A 351 0.01 -12.79 21.42
C PHE A 351 0.56 -14.04 20.73
N VAL A 352 0.12 -14.29 19.51
CA VAL A 352 0.59 -15.40 18.67
C VAL A 352 1.11 -14.83 17.37
N VAL A 353 2.28 -15.29 16.95
CA VAL A 353 2.87 -14.89 15.67
C VAL A 353 3.44 -16.09 14.92
N ALA A 354 3.27 -16.09 13.60
CA ALA A 354 3.75 -17.13 12.71
C ALA A 354 4.31 -16.55 11.41
N GLY A 355 4.96 -17.40 10.61
CA GLY A 355 5.42 -17.07 9.25
C GLY A 355 6.92 -16.82 9.13
N ALA A 356 7.41 -16.66 7.90
CA ALA A 356 8.84 -16.68 7.62
C ALA A 356 9.63 -15.52 8.25
N SER A 357 8.97 -14.42 8.61
CA SER A 357 9.61 -13.16 9.01
C SER A 357 9.13 -12.63 10.36
N PHE A 358 8.51 -13.47 11.20
CA PHE A 358 8.04 -13.05 12.53
C PHE A 358 9.16 -12.46 13.40
N ARG A 359 10.42 -12.87 13.18
CA ARG A 359 11.60 -12.37 13.90
C ARG A 359 11.81 -10.88 13.72
N ASN A 360 11.61 -10.41 12.48
CA ASN A 360 11.72 -9.00 12.15
C ASN A 360 10.58 -8.20 12.81
N PHE A 361 9.39 -8.82 12.90
CA PHE A 361 8.21 -8.23 13.57
C PHE A 361 8.40 -8.14 15.10
N LEU A 362 8.87 -9.23 15.73
CA LEU A 362 9.18 -9.29 17.15
C LEU A 362 10.47 -8.54 17.54
N LYS A 363 11.30 -8.18 16.55
CA LYS A 363 12.66 -7.63 16.72
C LYS A 363 13.58 -8.54 17.56
N SER A 364 13.44 -9.86 17.42
CA SER A 364 14.24 -10.86 18.15
C SER A 364 14.74 -11.98 17.23
N PHE A 365 16.04 -12.31 17.36
CA PHE A 365 16.72 -13.33 16.55
C PHE A 365 16.98 -14.64 17.31
N ASN A 366 16.52 -14.76 18.56
CA ASN A 366 16.84 -15.88 19.44
C ASN A 366 16.10 -17.20 19.14
N TYR A 367 15.19 -17.20 18.17
CA TYR A 367 14.39 -18.38 17.84
C TYR A 367 15.15 -19.42 16.99
N SER A 368 14.71 -20.67 16.95
CA SER A 368 15.31 -21.72 16.09
C SER A 368 14.82 -21.62 14.64
N ALA A 369 15.64 -21.99 13.65
CA ALA A 369 15.19 -21.99 12.25
C ALA A 369 14.05 -23.01 12.05
N GLY A 370 13.02 -22.64 11.29
CA GLY A 370 11.87 -23.51 10.99
C GLY A 370 10.82 -23.60 12.10
N VAL A 371 10.74 -22.61 13.00
CA VAL A 371 9.61 -22.45 13.92
C VAL A 371 8.34 -22.13 13.12
N ASP A 372 7.25 -22.83 13.43
CA ASP A 372 5.95 -22.64 12.81
C ASP A 372 5.28 -21.38 13.35
N TYR A 373 5.17 -21.29 14.67
CA TYR A 373 4.59 -20.16 15.39
C TYR A 373 5.12 -20.08 16.83
N ILE A 374 4.94 -18.89 17.41
CA ILE A 374 5.25 -18.56 18.80
C ILE A 374 4.00 -18.04 19.48
N LEU A 375 3.75 -18.47 20.71
CA LEU A 375 2.71 -17.95 21.59
C LEU A 375 3.37 -17.35 22.84
N HIS A 376 3.10 -16.07 23.09
CA HIS A 376 3.36 -15.43 24.38
C HIS A 376 2.05 -15.37 25.17
N ASP A 377 2.03 -16.01 26.34
CA ASP A 377 0.92 -15.94 27.30
C ASP A 377 1.30 -15.02 28.47
N TYR A 378 0.68 -13.83 28.49
CA TYR A 378 0.87 -12.82 29.53
C TYR A 378 -0.10 -12.96 30.71
N ASN A 379 -1.00 -13.96 30.74
CA ASN A 379 -1.70 -14.32 31.97
C ASN A 379 -0.81 -15.11 32.91
N TYR A 380 0.01 -16.00 32.36
CA TYR A 380 0.83 -16.93 33.14
C TYR A 380 2.34 -16.71 33.00
N GLY A 381 2.78 -15.89 32.04
CA GLY A 381 4.18 -15.49 31.89
C GLY A 381 5.03 -16.51 31.16
N TYR A 382 4.46 -17.22 30.18
CA TYR A 382 5.15 -18.28 29.44
C TYR A 382 5.22 -18.01 27.93
N GLU A 383 6.28 -18.49 27.30
CA GLU A 383 6.45 -18.59 25.86
C GLU A 383 6.37 -20.06 25.43
N PHE A 384 5.67 -20.30 24.33
CA PHE A 384 5.62 -21.58 23.64
C PHE A 384 6.13 -21.39 22.21
N THR A 385 7.17 -22.12 21.85
CA THR A 385 7.67 -22.17 20.47
C THR A 385 7.31 -23.53 19.87
N MET A 386 6.69 -23.53 18.70
CA MET A 386 6.20 -24.73 18.05
C MET A 386 6.90 -24.96 16.71
N LYS A 387 7.17 -26.23 16.40
CA LYS A 387 7.91 -26.67 15.21
C LYS A 387 7.38 -28.00 14.71
N ASN A 388 7.07 -28.06 13.41
CA ASN A 388 6.42 -29.19 12.74
C ASN A 388 5.18 -29.72 13.50
N GLY A 389 4.37 -28.82 14.06
CA GLY A 389 3.18 -29.17 14.84
C GLY A 389 3.44 -29.76 16.23
N SER A 390 4.69 -29.70 16.71
CA SER A 390 5.12 -30.19 18.02
C SER A 390 5.85 -29.12 18.83
N CYS A 391 6.01 -29.33 20.14
CA CYS A 391 6.74 -28.39 20.97
C CYS A 391 8.23 -28.36 20.60
N ASP A 392 8.76 -27.17 20.33
CA ASP A 392 10.21 -26.94 20.18
C ASP A 392 10.81 -26.49 21.51
N SER A 393 10.22 -25.48 22.14
CA SER A 393 10.64 -24.97 23.43
C SER A 393 9.49 -24.43 24.27
N PHE A 394 9.70 -24.45 25.59
CA PHE A 394 8.81 -23.89 26.61
C PHE A 394 9.66 -23.15 27.64
N GLY A 395 9.34 -21.89 27.90
CA GLY A 395 10.15 -21.00 28.74
C GLY A 395 9.36 -19.82 29.29
N PRO A 396 9.99 -18.94 30.08
CA PRO A 396 9.38 -17.68 30.49
C PRO A 396 9.11 -16.80 29.26
N ALA A 397 8.04 -16.01 29.30
CA ALA A 397 7.77 -15.02 28.26
C ALA A 397 8.96 -14.04 28.14
N PRO A 398 9.40 -13.71 26.91
CA PRO A 398 10.54 -12.82 26.70
C PRO A 398 10.21 -11.39 27.17
N ASN A 399 11.27 -10.66 27.53
CA ASN A 399 11.18 -9.27 27.97
C ASN A 399 11.83 -8.28 26.98
N ASP A 400 12.39 -8.82 25.89
CA ASP A 400 13.15 -8.11 24.86
C ASP A 400 12.46 -8.12 23.49
N THR A 401 11.26 -8.70 23.38
CA THR A 401 10.45 -8.68 22.17
C THR A 401 9.58 -7.43 22.08
N SER A 402 9.22 -7.03 20.86
CA SER A 402 8.43 -5.81 20.61
C SER A 402 7.04 -5.83 21.27
N ASP A 403 6.48 -7.01 21.49
CA ASP A 403 5.16 -7.23 22.10
C ASP A 403 5.15 -7.21 23.63
N ALA A 404 6.33 -7.06 24.26
CA ALA A 404 6.48 -6.96 25.71
C ALA A 404 6.80 -5.52 26.16
N ILE A 405 6.18 -5.08 27.25
CA ILE A 405 6.54 -3.88 28.00
C ILE A 405 7.07 -4.30 29.36
N VAL A 406 8.25 -3.81 29.75
CA VAL A 406 8.81 -4.05 31.07
C VAL A 406 8.66 -2.80 31.92
N ASP A 407 7.99 -2.93 33.08
CA ASP A 407 7.93 -1.85 34.07
C ASP A 407 9.20 -1.83 34.95
N ASN A 408 9.39 -0.75 35.70
CA ASN A 408 10.52 -0.51 36.59
C ASN A 408 10.74 -1.61 37.64
N THR A 409 9.73 -2.44 37.92
CA THR A 409 9.77 -3.58 38.84
C THR A 409 10.05 -4.91 38.16
N THR A 410 10.54 -4.92 36.91
CA THR A 410 10.76 -6.12 36.06
C THR A 410 9.48 -6.87 35.66
N ALA A 411 8.30 -6.34 36.01
CA ALA A 411 7.04 -6.92 35.60
C ALA A 411 6.82 -6.72 34.10
N ILE A 412 6.30 -7.74 33.43
CA ILE A 412 6.11 -7.78 31.99
C ILE A 412 4.61 -7.65 31.67
N PHE A 413 4.29 -6.80 30.70
CA PHE A 413 2.94 -6.54 30.22
C PHE A 413 2.88 -6.68 28.70
N MET A 414 1.72 -7.12 28.20
CA MET A 414 1.49 -7.19 26.76
C MET A 414 1.31 -5.79 26.17
N GLN A 415 2.06 -5.49 25.11
CA GLN A 415 1.97 -4.24 24.36
C GLN A 415 0.63 -4.10 23.63
N ARG A 416 0.24 -2.88 23.28
CA ARG A 416 -0.93 -2.62 22.45
C ARG A 416 -0.64 -3.01 20.99
N MET A 417 -1.59 -3.67 20.32
CA MET A 417 -1.39 -4.16 18.95
C MET A 417 -1.13 -3.03 17.94
N GLU A 418 -1.71 -1.86 18.18
CA GLU A 418 -1.53 -0.64 17.40
C GLU A 418 -0.08 -0.18 17.42
N ASP A 419 0.55 -0.23 18.60
CA ASP A 419 1.95 0.17 18.81
C ASP A 419 2.93 -0.88 18.24
N LEU A 420 2.46 -2.11 17.99
CA LEU A 420 3.22 -3.15 17.27
C LEU A 420 3.16 -2.97 15.76
N LEU A 421 2.01 -2.57 15.23
CA LEU A 421 1.84 -2.31 13.79
C LEU A 421 2.47 -0.99 13.37
N VAL A 422 2.40 0.02 14.23
CA VAL A 422 2.81 1.39 13.94
C VAL A 422 3.69 1.89 15.06
N ASP A 423 4.93 2.26 14.74
CA ASP A 423 5.88 2.75 15.75
C ASP A 423 5.35 4.06 16.38
N PRO A 424 5.10 4.09 17.71
CA PRO A 424 4.55 5.25 18.38
C PRO A 424 5.52 6.43 18.47
N LYS A 425 6.81 6.25 18.13
CA LYS A 425 7.80 7.33 18.11
C LYS A 425 7.73 8.17 16.84
N LEU A 426 7.11 7.66 15.79
CA LEU A 426 6.98 8.36 14.52
C LEU A 426 6.01 9.55 14.64
N ARG A 427 6.41 10.68 14.05
CA ARG A 427 5.59 11.89 13.98
C ARG A 427 4.91 11.96 12.64
N TRP A 428 3.58 11.86 12.65
CA TRP A 428 2.79 11.70 11.44
C TRP A 428 2.24 13.02 10.95
N MET A 429 2.25 13.22 9.64
CA MET A 429 1.70 14.38 8.96
C MET A 429 0.66 13.93 7.94
N PRO A 430 -0.48 14.63 7.81
CA PRO A 430 -1.53 14.26 6.87
C PRO A 430 -1.14 14.62 5.43
N TYR A 431 -1.48 13.74 4.49
CA TYR A 431 -1.36 13.93 3.04
C TYR A 431 -2.71 13.71 2.36
N GLN A 432 -2.77 13.92 1.04
CA GLN A 432 -3.98 13.70 0.26
C GLN A 432 -4.43 12.23 0.37
N ASP A 433 -5.73 12.02 0.56
CA ASP A 433 -6.33 10.69 0.57
C ASP A 433 -6.01 9.93 -0.73
N THR A 434 -5.75 8.64 -0.62
CA THR A 434 -5.41 7.75 -1.74
C THR A 434 -6.63 6.92 -2.12
N ILE A 435 -6.75 6.59 -3.40
CA ILE A 435 -7.83 5.75 -3.92
C ILE A 435 -7.20 4.52 -4.56
N ASP A 436 -7.62 3.33 -4.14
CA ASP A 436 -7.14 2.08 -4.74
C ASP A 436 -7.83 1.79 -6.09
N LEU A 437 -7.37 0.73 -6.76
CA LEU A 437 -7.93 0.29 -8.05
C LEU A 437 -9.41 -0.14 -7.96
N ALA A 438 -9.89 -0.47 -6.76
CA ALA A 438 -11.28 -0.82 -6.51
C ALA A 438 -12.15 0.40 -6.16
N GLY A 439 -11.56 1.60 -6.08
CA GLY A 439 -12.25 2.85 -5.76
C GLY A 439 -12.41 3.10 -4.26
N ASN A 440 -11.76 2.32 -3.38
CA ASN A 440 -11.80 2.58 -1.95
C ASN A 440 -10.85 3.73 -1.60
N THR A 441 -11.31 4.63 -0.73
CA THR A 441 -10.54 5.81 -0.29
C THR A 441 -9.89 5.56 1.07
N TYR A 442 -8.59 5.83 1.17
CA TYR A 442 -7.80 5.71 2.39
C TYR A 442 -7.19 7.05 2.79
N LYS A 443 -7.11 7.31 4.09
CA LYS A 443 -6.39 8.46 4.63
C LYS A 443 -4.91 8.17 4.61
N ALA A 444 -4.12 9.05 4.00
CA ALA A 444 -2.68 8.89 3.90
C ALA A 444 -1.95 9.79 4.90
N TYR A 445 -0.97 9.23 5.60
CA TYR A 445 -0.07 9.99 6.46
C TYR A 445 1.37 9.60 6.15
N ARG A 446 2.30 10.53 6.37
CA ARG A 446 3.73 10.25 6.25
C ARG A 446 4.48 10.70 7.48
N ALA A 447 5.52 9.95 7.82
CA ALA A 447 6.47 10.27 8.87
C ALA A 447 7.90 10.09 8.34
N LEU A 448 8.83 10.86 8.89
CA LEU A 448 10.25 10.67 8.66
C LEU A 448 10.82 9.75 9.75
N ASP A 449 11.41 8.64 9.33
CA ASP A 449 12.05 7.65 10.21
C ASP A 449 13.57 7.80 10.11
N SER A 450 14.10 8.77 10.86
CA SER A 450 15.54 9.02 10.97
C SER A 450 16.25 7.96 11.83
N ALA A 451 15.53 7.22 12.66
CA ALA A 451 16.07 6.12 13.47
C ALA A 451 16.28 4.85 12.64
N GLY A 452 15.52 4.68 11.55
CA GLY A 452 15.67 3.60 10.58
C GLY A 452 17.04 3.52 9.89
N VAL A 453 17.88 4.55 10.00
CA VAL A 453 19.26 4.55 9.47
C VAL A 453 20.07 3.39 10.04
N GLU A 454 19.93 3.06 11.32
CA GLU A 454 20.66 1.94 11.93
C GLU A 454 20.23 0.57 11.37
N GLN A 455 18.96 0.43 10.95
CA GLN A 455 18.40 -0.83 10.45
C GLN A 455 18.53 -0.98 8.93
N TYR A 456 18.44 0.11 8.18
CA TYR A 456 18.34 0.10 6.72
C TYR A 456 19.48 0.83 6.00
N GLY A 457 20.38 1.47 6.75
CA GLY A 457 21.52 2.24 6.25
C GLY A 457 21.16 3.62 5.67
N VAL A 458 19.88 3.97 5.63
CA VAL A 458 19.34 5.20 5.03
C VAL A 458 18.13 5.70 5.84
N GLU A 459 17.92 7.01 5.82
CA GLU A 459 16.69 7.61 6.36
C GLU A 459 15.50 7.22 5.47
N GLN A 460 14.34 6.98 6.08
CA GLN A 460 13.16 6.51 5.37
C GLN A 460 11.97 7.45 5.54
N VAL A 461 11.17 7.56 4.48
CA VAL A 461 9.83 8.10 4.55
C VAL A 461 8.86 6.94 4.72
N VAL A 462 8.16 6.90 5.85
CA VAL A 462 7.13 5.90 6.12
C VAL A 462 5.79 6.50 5.75
N GLU A 463 5.08 5.86 4.82
CA GLU A 463 3.73 6.23 4.41
C GLU A 463 2.75 5.17 4.92
N ILE A 464 1.71 5.60 5.64
CA ILE A 464 0.66 4.73 6.16
C ILE A 464 -0.67 5.09 5.50
N HIS A 465 -1.42 4.06 5.11
CA HIS A 465 -2.79 4.18 4.61
C HIS A 465 -3.76 3.61 5.62
N LEU A 466 -4.68 4.45 6.08
CA LEU A 466 -5.73 4.07 7.02
C LEU A 466 -7.08 4.00 6.30
N THR A 467 -7.89 3.01 6.65
CA THR A 467 -9.32 3.02 6.30
C THR A 467 -10.01 4.23 6.94
N GLN A 468 -11.19 4.58 6.44
CA GLN A 468 -11.95 5.71 6.98
C GLN A 468 -12.26 5.56 8.48
N ASP A 469 -12.39 4.33 8.96
CA ASP A 469 -12.62 4.00 10.37
C ASP A 469 -11.33 3.78 11.20
N GLY A 470 -10.16 4.07 10.63
CA GLY A 470 -8.88 4.13 11.37
C GLY A 470 -8.13 2.81 11.49
N TYR A 471 -8.42 1.80 10.66
CA TYR A 471 -7.61 0.59 10.58
C TYR A 471 -6.44 0.76 9.63
N VAL A 472 -5.29 0.17 9.96
CA VAL A 472 -4.13 0.10 9.06
C VAL A 472 -4.48 -0.81 7.89
N HIS A 473 -4.42 -0.27 6.67
CA HIS A 473 -4.57 -1.02 5.43
C HIS A 473 -3.20 -1.38 4.84
N ALA A 474 -2.30 -0.40 4.75
CA ALA A 474 -0.98 -0.56 4.19
C ALA A 474 0.06 0.34 4.87
N ILE A 475 1.31 -0.09 4.87
CA ILE A 475 2.48 0.72 5.24
C ILE A 475 3.55 0.54 4.17
N ASN A 476 4.01 1.64 3.60
CA ASN A 476 5.08 1.66 2.61
C ASN A 476 6.27 2.45 3.17
N ARG A 477 7.48 1.97 2.89
CA ARG A 477 8.73 2.62 3.28
C ARG A 477 9.47 3.00 2.01
N TYR A 478 9.86 4.26 1.92
CA TYR A 478 10.60 4.82 0.80
C TYR A 478 11.96 5.31 1.28
N ASP A 479 12.97 5.17 0.43
CA ASP A 479 14.27 5.78 0.63
C ASP A 479 14.11 7.31 0.59
N HIS A 480 14.60 8.01 1.62
CA HIS A 480 14.42 9.46 1.68
C HIS A 480 15.17 10.19 0.57
N GLU A 481 16.29 9.68 0.07
CA GLU A 481 17.07 10.35 -0.97
C GLU A 481 16.55 9.98 -2.37
N THR A 482 16.46 8.69 -2.67
CA THR A 482 16.11 8.22 -4.02
C THR A 482 14.61 8.23 -4.29
N LYS A 483 13.79 8.29 -3.23
CA LYS A 483 12.32 8.17 -3.26
C LYS A 483 11.82 6.82 -3.77
N GLU A 484 12.71 5.85 -3.95
CA GLU A 484 12.34 4.50 -4.35
C GLU A 484 11.69 3.76 -3.18
N ILE A 485 10.70 2.92 -3.49
CA ILE A 485 10.09 2.06 -2.49
C ILE A 485 11.09 0.99 -2.05
N VAL A 486 11.29 0.88 -0.74
CA VAL A 486 12.20 -0.08 -0.11
C VAL A 486 11.43 -1.30 0.37
N GLN A 487 10.26 -1.08 0.96
CA GLN A 487 9.41 -2.12 1.49
C GLN A 487 7.94 -1.70 1.40
N SER A 488 7.06 -2.66 1.13
CA SER A 488 5.62 -2.50 1.32
C SER A 488 5.11 -3.54 2.31
N MET A 489 4.04 -3.19 3.03
CA MET A 489 3.27 -4.08 3.89
C MET A 489 1.79 -3.87 3.58
N MET A 490 1.08 -4.96 3.29
CA MET A 490 -0.37 -4.99 3.14
C MET A 490 -1.00 -5.80 4.27
N VAL A 491 -2.13 -5.31 4.80
CA VAL A 491 -2.84 -5.94 5.91
C VAL A 491 -4.10 -6.64 5.40
N THR A 492 -4.17 -7.96 5.59
CA THR A 492 -5.39 -8.74 5.36
C THR A 492 -5.94 -9.18 6.71
N ARG A 493 -7.09 -8.64 7.11
CA ARG A 493 -7.71 -8.94 8.41
C ARG A 493 -8.54 -10.23 8.39
N TRP A 494 -8.56 -10.90 9.53
CA TRP A 494 -9.36 -12.10 9.80
C TRP A 494 -10.20 -11.92 11.07
N ASP A 495 -11.27 -12.71 11.19
CA ASP A 495 -11.93 -12.89 12.48
C ASP A 495 -11.03 -13.72 13.40
N VAL A 496 -10.84 -13.28 14.63
CA VAL A 496 -10.05 -14.00 15.65
C VAL A 496 -10.60 -15.41 15.88
N ALA A 497 -11.91 -15.60 15.79
CA ALA A 497 -12.53 -16.91 15.95
C ALA A 497 -12.14 -17.89 14.82
N THR A 498 -11.90 -17.38 13.61
CA THR A 498 -11.59 -18.20 12.41
C THR A 498 -10.10 -18.25 12.09
N SER A 499 -9.25 -17.50 12.79
CA SER A 499 -7.81 -17.51 12.59
C SER A 499 -7.22 -18.90 12.89
N GLU A 500 -6.31 -19.37 12.03
CA GLU A 500 -5.58 -20.62 12.24
C GLU A 500 -4.67 -20.58 13.48
N LEU A 501 -4.29 -19.37 13.89
CA LEU A 501 -3.52 -19.12 15.12
C LEU A 501 -4.38 -19.10 16.39
N ASN A 502 -5.70 -19.31 16.29
CA ASN A 502 -6.55 -19.49 17.46
C ASN A 502 -6.39 -20.92 17.99
N LEU A 503 -5.24 -21.15 18.62
CA LEU A 503 -4.78 -22.47 19.04
C LEU A 503 -5.65 -23.06 20.13
N ALA A 504 -5.85 -24.38 20.06
CA ALA A 504 -6.54 -25.11 21.12
C ALA A 504 -5.58 -25.34 22.29
N MET A 505 -6.07 -25.21 23.54
CA MET A 505 -5.28 -25.49 24.75
C MET A 505 -4.58 -26.87 24.70
N VAL A 506 -5.22 -27.86 24.09
CA VAL A 506 -4.66 -29.22 23.91
C VAL A 506 -3.31 -29.19 23.18
N GLN A 507 -3.13 -28.33 22.18
CA GLN A 507 -1.86 -28.23 21.44
C GLN A 507 -0.73 -27.74 22.34
N MET A 508 -1.02 -26.81 23.26
CA MET A 508 -0.03 -26.23 24.19
C MET A 508 0.28 -27.14 25.37
N THR A 509 -0.67 -28.01 25.76
CA THR A 509 -0.44 -28.93 26.90
C THR A 509 0.73 -29.88 26.68
N GLY A 510 1.02 -30.23 25.42
CA GLY A 510 2.17 -31.06 25.07
C GLY A 510 3.53 -30.40 25.32
N CYS A 511 3.61 -29.07 25.33
CA CYS A 511 4.81 -28.34 25.72
C CYS A 511 5.03 -28.33 27.24
N TYR A 512 3.94 -28.22 27.99
CA TYR A 512 3.98 -28.12 29.44
C TYR A 512 4.25 -29.49 30.09
N ASP A 513 3.69 -30.56 29.50
CA ASP A 513 3.80 -31.92 30.01
C ASP A 513 5.15 -32.55 29.66
N ASN A 514 5.92 -32.93 30.68
CA ASN A 514 7.21 -33.61 30.52
C ASN A 514 7.11 -35.10 30.12
N GLY A 515 5.91 -35.59 29.83
CA GLY A 515 5.69 -36.95 29.34
C GLY A 515 5.80 -38.05 30.40
N LYS A 516 5.94 -37.72 31.70
CA LYS A 516 5.98 -38.73 32.77
C LYS A 516 4.56 -39.21 33.10
N PHE A 517 4.30 -40.51 32.93
CA PHE A 517 2.96 -41.12 33.05
C PHE A 517 2.61 -41.72 34.43
N ALA A 518 3.56 -41.79 35.37
CA ALA A 518 3.31 -42.48 36.63
C ALA A 518 2.39 -41.63 37.54
N ASN A 519 1.19 -42.15 37.83
CA ASN A 519 0.22 -41.67 38.82
C ASN A 519 -0.49 -40.33 38.55
N ASN A 520 -0.56 -39.88 37.30
CA ASN A 520 -1.14 -38.59 36.94
C ASN A 520 -2.30 -38.64 35.93
N THR A 521 -2.79 -39.84 35.61
CA THR A 521 -3.88 -40.04 34.65
C THR A 521 -4.98 -40.90 35.25
N TRP A 522 -6.23 -40.51 35.03
CA TRP A 522 -7.41 -41.19 35.56
C TRP A 522 -8.54 -41.27 34.52
N ILE A 523 -9.28 -42.37 34.56
CA ILE A 523 -10.54 -42.54 33.83
C ILE A 523 -11.65 -42.07 34.76
N VAL A 524 -12.42 -41.09 34.28
CA VAL A 524 -13.46 -40.38 35.02
C VAL A 524 -14.79 -40.53 34.27
N PRO A 525 -15.66 -41.47 34.67
CA PRO A 525 -16.93 -41.68 33.98
C PRO A 525 -17.90 -40.52 34.23
N ILE A 526 -18.67 -40.14 33.21
CA ILE A 526 -19.65 -39.05 33.28
C ILE A 526 -21.05 -39.65 33.35
N LYS A 527 -21.82 -39.26 34.38
CA LYS A 527 -23.17 -39.78 34.61
C LYS A 527 -24.11 -39.40 33.46
N ASP A 528 -24.85 -40.39 32.98
CA ASP A 528 -25.95 -40.23 32.01
C ASP A 528 -25.55 -39.49 30.71
N LYS A 529 -24.27 -39.58 30.31
CA LYS A 529 -23.76 -39.01 29.05
C LYS A 529 -23.16 -40.08 28.16
N ASN A 530 -23.20 -39.83 26.86
CA ASN A 530 -22.62 -40.68 25.82
C ASN A 530 -21.82 -39.83 24.80
N ILE A 531 -21.25 -40.49 23.79
CA ILE A 531 -20.41 -39.82 22.78
C ILE A 531 -21.18 -38.78 21.95
N ARG A 532 -22.50 -38.94 21.74
CA ARG A 532 -23.32 -37.94 21.02
C ARG A 532 -23.41 -36.63 21.79
N ASN A 533 -23.47 -36.70 23.13
CA ASN A 533 -23.41 -35.49 23.97
C ASN A 533 -22.07 -34.78 23.78
N LEU A 534 -20.96 -35.51 23.71
CA LEU A 534 -19.64 -34.92 23.48
C LEU A 534 -19.52 -34.25 22.11
N HIS A 535 -20.07 -34.85 21.04
CA HIS A 535 -20.08 -34.24 19.71
C HIS A 535 -20.73 -32.85 19.68
N SER A 536 -21.72 -32.61 20.54
CA SER A 536 -22.39 -31.30 20.64
C SER A 536 -21.56 -30.22 21.36
N VAL A 537 -20.59 -30.63 22.18
CA VAL A 537 -19.70 -29.73 22.95
C VAL A 537 -18.40 -29.43 22.18
N GLY A 538 -17.85 -30.45 21.52
CA GLY A 538 -16.55 -30.38 20.84
C GLY A 538 -15.36 -30.62 21.77
N LEU A 539 -14.32 -31.29 21.24
CA LEU A 539 -13.15 -31.74 22.02
C LEU A 539 -12.29 -30.60 22.56
N SER A 540 -12.06 -29.56 21.76
CA SER A 540 -11.24 -28.41 22.18
C SER A 540 -11.89 -27.65 23.34
N ASN A 541 -13.21 -27.48 23.31
CA ASN A 541 -13.98 -26.85 24.38
C ASN A 541 -13.99 -27.69 25.66
N LEU A 542 -14.04 -29.02 25.54
CA LEU A 542 -14.07 -29.89 26.71
C LEU A 542 -12.86 -29.68 27.62
N ASN A 543 -11.64 -29.63 27.05
CA ASN A 543 -10.43 -29.47 27.87
C ASN A 543 -10.43 -28.13 28.61
N LYS A 544 -10.76 -27.04 27.89
CA LYS A 544 -10.91 -25.70 28.47
C LYS A 544 -11.92 -25.69 29.62
N VAL A 545 -13.11 -26.25 29.41
CA VAL A 545 -14.18 -26.28 30.41
C VAL A 545 -13.77 -27.09 31.65
N VAL A 546 -13.10 -28.22 31.46
CA VAL A 546 -12.61 -29.04 32.58
C VAL A 546 -11.55 -28.29 33.38
N ALA A 547 -10.61 -27.62 32.71
CA ALA A 547 -9.61 -26.78 33.37
C ALA A 547 -10.24 -25.63 34.17
N GLU A 548 -11.19 -24.91 33.57
CA GLU A 548 -11.95 -23.85 34.25
C GLU A 548 -12.74 -24.38 35.45
N THR A 549 -13.33 -25.57 35.32
CA THR A 549 -14.07 -26.25 36.40
C THR A 549 -13.17 -26.60 37.57
N ILE A 550 -11.98 -27.17 37.30
CA ILE A 550 -10.98 -27.46 38.35
C ILE A 550 -10.54 -26.17 39.02
N SER A 551 -10.17 -25.16 38.23
CA SER A 551 -9.66 -23.88 38.71
C SER A 551 -10.67 -23.17 39.62
N LYS A 552 -11.95 -23.16 39.23
CA LYS A 552 -13.04 -22.49 39.95
C LYS A 552 -13.49 -23.23 41.21
N ASN A 553 -13.63 -24.56 41.14
CA ASN A 553 -14.33 -25.32 42.17
C ASN A 553 -13.39 -26.11 43.11
N VAL A 554 -12.14 -26.33 42.71
CA VAL A 554 -11.20 -27.19 43.44
C VAL A 554 -10.02 -26.37 43.96
N TYR A 555 -9.23 -25.84 43.05
CA TYR A 555 -8.03 -25.07 43.32
C TYR A 555 -7.53 -24.45 42.02
N ALA A 556 -6.98 -23.24 42.07
CA ALA A 556 -6.46 -22.55 40.91
C ALA A 556 -5.44 -23.42 40.15
N VAL A 557 -5.70 -23.67 38.88
CA VAL A 557 -4.83 -24.48 38.00
C VAL A 557 -4.62 -23.76 36.69
N ILE A 558 -3.39 -23.77 36.19
CA ILE A 558 -3.07 -23.29 34.84
C ILE A 558 -3.66 -24.26 33.80
N PRO A 559 -4.33 -23.78 32.75
CA PRO A 559 -5.04 -24.65 31.81
C PRO A 559 -4.15 -25.69 31.11
N TYR A 560 -2.88 -25.38 30.88
CA TYR A 560 -1.92 -26.26 30.20
C TYR A 560 -1.61 -27.55 30.96
N ARG A 561 -1.94 -27.61 32.26
CA ARG A 561 -1.78 -28.83 33.06
C ARG A 561 -2.87 -29.85 32.82
N VAL A 562 -4.00 -29.43 32.27
CA VAL A 562 -5.19 -30.27 32.15
C VAL A 562 -5.23 -30.83 30.73
N ILE A 563 -5.21 -32.15 30.63
CA ILE A 563 -5.29 -32.86 29.37
C ILE A 563 -6.48 -33.81 29.47
N VAL A 564 -7.44 -33.63 28.56
CA VAL A 564 -8.66 -34.44 28.55
C VAL A 564 -8.81 -35.13 27.21
N PHE A 565 -8.87 -36.45 27.26
CA PHE A 565 -9.38 -37.27 26.16
C PHE A 565 -10.70 -37.91 26.56
N TYR A 566 -11.42 -38.45 25.59
CA TYR A 566 -12.64 -39.20 25.85
C TYR A 566 -12.44 -40.68 25.56
N LEU A 567 -13.22 -41.49 26.24
CA LEU A 567 -13.30 -42.93 26.10
C LEU A 567 -14.78 -43.31 26.08
N GLU A 568 -15.15 -44.19 25.16
CA GLU A 568 -16.44 -44.87 25.22
C GLU A 568 -16.30 -46.07 26.16
N SER A 569 -17.12 -46.10 27.20
CA SER A 569 -17.17 -47.21 28.16
C SER A 569 -18.02 -48.36 27.63
N ASN A 570 -17.76 -49.58 28.13
CA ASN A 570 -18.59 -50.74 27.83
C ASN A 570 -20.05 -50.46 28.20
N GLY A 571 -20.93 -50.41 27.20
CA GLY A 571 -22.35 -50.01 27.36
C GLY A 571 -22.71 -48.64 26.76
N GLY A 572 -21.77 -47.95 26.10
CA GLY A 572 -22.03 -46.69 25.38
C GLY A 572 -21.99 -45.42 26.23
N GLY A 573 -21.58 -45.52 27.50
CA GLY A 573 -21.42 -44.37 28.39
C GLY A 573 -20.12 -43.60 28.11
N LEU A 574 -20.12 -42.29 28.38
CA LEU A 574 -18.95 -41.42 28.21
C LEU A 574 -18.04 -41.47 29.44
N SER A 575 -16.75 -41.66 29.22
CA SER A 575 -15.71 -41.46 30.25
C SER A 575 -14.66 -40.47 29.74
N LEU A 576 -14.11 -39.66 30.64
CA LEU A 576 -12.99 -38.77 30.35
C LEU A 576 -11.70 -39.43 30.83
N LEU A 577 -10.71 -39.54 29.96
CA LEU A 577 -9.34 -39.79 30.36
C LEU A 577 -8.72 -38.44 30.72
N LEU A 578 -8.74 -38.12 32.02
CA LEU A 578 -8.21 -36.89 32.58
C LEU A 578 -6.77 -37.12 33.04
N ARG A 579 -5.83 -36.40 32.45
CA ARG A 579 -4.45 -36.32 32.88
C ARG A 579 -4.15 -34.93 33.42
N LEU A 580 -3.42 -34.90 34.54
CA LEU A 580 -2.95 -33.67 35.17
C LEU A 580 -1.41 -33.66 35.11
N ALA A 581 -0.83 -32.81 34.28
CA ALA A 581 0.61 -32.64 34.22
C ALA A 581 1.15 -32.20 35.59
N GLU A 582 2.35 -32.67 35.93
CA GLU A 582 3.04 -32.19 37.14
C GLU A 582 3.33 -30.69 37.03
N LYS A 583 3.44 -30.00 38.17
CA LYS A 583 3.86 -28.59 38.14
C LYS A 583 5.22 -28.46 37.45
N THR A 584 5.39 -27.41 36.66
CA THR A 584 6.65 -27.20 35.95
C THR A 584 7.72 -26.63 36.90
N ASP A 585 8.98 -26.96 36.62
CA ASP A 585 10.14 -26.33 37.26
C ASP A 585 10.56 -25.04 36.52
N VAL A 586 9.93 -24.75 35.38
CA VAL A 586 10.15 -23.52 34.60
C VAL A 586 9.51 -22.34 35.31
N VAL A 587 10.35 -21.43 35.79
CA VAL A 587 9.92 -20.17 36.40
C VAL A 587 9.38 -19.25 35.30
N PRO A 588 8.11 -18.78 35.40
CA PRO A 588 7.56 -17.85 34.43
C PRO A 588 8.12 -16.44 34.57
N ALA A 589 7.88 -15.62 33.56
CA ALA A 589 8.01 -14.18 33.63
C ALA A 589 7.09 -13.57 34.70
N GLU A 590 7.51 -12.44 35.28
CA GLU A 590 6.75 -11.73 36.31
C GLU A 590 5.57 -10.98 35.69
N VAL A 591 4.42 -11.65 35.59
CA VAL A 591 3.15 -11.08 35.08
C VAL A 591 2.08 -10.95 36.18
N GLY A 592 2.48 -11.10 37.44
CA GLY A 592 1.58 -11.18 38.61
C GLY A 592 0.99 -12.58 38.85
N TYR A 593 1.41 -13.60 38.08
CA TYR A 593 1.08 -14.99 38.32
C TYR A 593 2.00 -15.60 39.37
N ASN A 594 1.43 -16.10 40.48
CA ASN A 594 2.22 -16.76 41.52
C ASN A 594 2.38 -18.26 41.24
N HIS A 595 3.43 -18.62 40.50
CA HIS A 595 3.75 -20.00 40.14
C HIS A 595 4.06 -20.92 41.35
N THR A 596 4.52 -20.35 42.48
CA THR A 596 4.84 -21.15 43.68
C THR A 596 3.60 -21.72 44.37
N ASN A 597 2.43 -21.15 44.11
CA ASN A 597 1.16 -21.63 44.64
C ASN A 597 0.64 -22.89 43.92
N GLU A 598 1.30 -23.33 42.85
CA GLU A 598 0.93 -24.55 42.14
C GLU A 598 1.11 -25.80 43.00
N LEU A 599 0.02 -26.56 43.16
CA LEU A 599 0.04 -27.83 43.89
C LEU A 599 0.71 -28.92 43.04
N ALA A 600 1.37 -29.84 43.74
CA ALA A 600 1.79 -31.10 43.14
C ALA A 600 0.56 -31.88 42.64
N THR A 601 0.71 -32.66 41.57
CA THR A 601 -0.41 -33.37 40.94
C THR A 601 -1.16 -34.28 41.91
N PHE A 602 -0.45 -34.96 42.82
CA PHE A 602 -1.06 -35.82 43.85
C PHE A 602 -2.02 -35.04 44.76
N ASP A 603 -1.61 -33.87 45.25
CA ASP A 603 -2.41 -33.04 46.16
C ASP A 603 -3.61 -32.42 45.44
N LEU A 604 -3.40 -31.93 44.21
CA LEU A 604 -4.46 -31.41 43.36
C LEU A 604 -5.53 -32.49 43.10
N PHE A 605 -5.10 -33.70 42.75
CA PHE A 605 -6.00 -34.82 42.50
C PHE A 605 -6.80 -35.19 43.76
N ASN A 606 -6.18 -35.23 44.93
CA ASN A 606 -6.89 -35.51 46.18
C ASN A 606 -7.96 -34.47 46.50
N LYS A 607 -7.67 -33.18 46.28
CA LYS A 607 -8.68 -32.11 46.40
C LYS A 607 -9.80 -32.28 45.37
N MET A 608 -9.44 -32.60 44.14
CA MET A 608 -10.39 -32.81 43.04
C MET A 608 -11.32 -33.99 43.34
N LYS A 609 -10.78 -35.13 43.77
CA LYS A 609 -11.53 -36.30 44.20
C LYS A 609 -12.52 -35.94 45.31
N LYS A 610 -12.08 -35.22 46.35
CA LYS A 610 -12.95 -34.75 47.44
C LYS A 610 -14.08 -33.85 46.93
N ALA A 611 -13.79 -32.92 46.00
CA ALA A 611 -14.79 -32.05 45.40
C ALA A 611 -15.82 -32.84 44.57
N MET A 612 -15.36 -33.79 43.75
CA MET A 612 -16.21 -34.70 42.98
C MET A 612 -17.11 -35.54 43.88
N PHE A 613 -16.59 -36.15 44.96
CA PHE A 613 -17.40 -36.89 45.95
C PHE A 613 -18.48 -36.05 46.61
N SER A 614 -18.21 -34.76 46.81
CA SER A 614 -19.18 -33.82 47.39
C SER A 614 -20.16 -33.22 46.36
N GLY A 615 -20.07 -33.60 45.08
CA GLY A 615 -20.89 -33.04 44.00
C GLY A 615 -20.60 -31.56 43.69
N LYS A 616 -19.50 -31.00 44.22
CA LYS A 616 -19.16 -29.57 44.11
C LYS A 616 -18.28 -29.24 42.91
N MET A 617 -18.13 -30.17 41.98
CA MET A 617 -17.33 -29.99 40.77
C MET A 617 -18.12 -30.39 39.51
N PRO A 618 -19.20 -29.67 39.16
CA PRO A 618 -19.90 -29.88 37.90
C PRO A 618 -19.06 -29.35 36.74
N ILE A 619 -18.92 -30.15 35.69
CA ILE A 619 -18.30 -29.72 34.42
C ILE A 619 -19.38 -28.96 33.64
N VAL A 620 -19.23 -27.64 33.53
CA VAL A 620 -20.27 -26.77 32.93
C VAL A 620 -20.01 -26.59 31.43
N VAL A 621 -20.69 -27.34 30.58
CA VAL A 621 -20.58 -27.25 29.13
C VAL A 621 -21.68 -26.38 28.53
N GLU A 622 -21.45 -25.85 27.34
CA GLU A 622 -22.46 -25.08 26.60
C GLU A 622 -22.88 -25.87 25.36
N VAL A 623 -24.19 -26.14 25.23
CA VAL A 623 -24.79 -26.91 24.15
C VAL A 623 -25.94 -26.12 23.56
N GLY A 624 -25.82 -25.71 22.29
CA GLY A 624 -26.86 -24.92 21.61
C GLY A 624 -27.17 -23.57 22.28
N GLY A 625 -26.19 -22.95 22.93
CA GLY A 625 -26.35 -21.67 23.66
C GLY A 625 -26.97 -21.80 25.05
N GLN A 626 -27.19 -23.02 25.55
CA GLN A 626 -27.62 -23.28 26.93
C GLN A 626 -26.51 -23.94 27.72
N LYS A 627 -26.37 -23.55 28.99
CA LYS A 627 -25.42 -24.15 29.92
C LYS A 627 -26.00 -25.44 30.51
N GLU A 628 -25.23 -26.51 30.44
CA GLU A 628 -25.55 -27.82 31.00
C GLU A 628 -24.44 -28.23 31.98
N GLU A 629 -24.82 -28.85 33.10
CA GLU A 629 -23.88 -29.34 34.11
C GLU A 629 -23.71 -30.86 33.99
N TRP A 630 -22.47 -31.31 33.82
CA TRP A 630 -22.11 -32.71 33.75
C TRP A 630 -21.47 -33.16 35.06
N PHE A 631 -21.97 -34.26 35.62
CA PHE A 631 -21.51 -34.81 36.89
C PHE A 631 -20.71 -36.09 36.68
N VAL A 632 -19.66 -36.24 37.49
CA VAL A 632 -18.81 -37.44 37.50
C VAL A 632 -19.49 -38.58 38.26
N ASP A 633 -19.41 -39.80 37.73
CA ASP A 633 -19.71 -41.03 38.47
C ASP A 633 -18.50 -41.42 39.31
N VAL A 634 -18.49 -40.90 40.54
CA VAL A 634 -17.34 -41.00 41.45
C VAL A 634 -17.00 -42.44 41.84
N SER A 635 -17.98 -43.35 41.81
CA SER A 635 -17.76 -44.80 42.06
C SER A 635 -16.94 -45.48 40.96
N GLY A 636 -16.94 -44.91 39.74
CA GLY A 636 -16.30 -45.51 38.57
C GLY A 636 -14.91 -44.97 38.26
N ILE A 637 -14.36 -44.04 39.06
CA ILE A 637 -13.04 -43.44 38.82
C ILE A 637 -11.92 -44.50 38.98
N LYS A 638 -11.01 -44.58 38.00
CA LYS A 638 -9.87 -45.52 38.00
C LYS A 638 -8.57 -44.81 37.60
N ALA A 639 -7.44 -45.18 38.20
CA ALA A 639 -6.12 -44.71 37.76
C ALA A 639 -5.69 -45.43 36.47
N PHE A 640 -4.88 -44.74 35.65
CA PHE A 640 -4.33 -45.26 34.40
C PHE A 640 -2.83 -44.90 34.27
N PRO A 641 -1.93 -45.87 33.96
CA PRO A 641 -2.19 -47.31 33.96
C PRO A 641 -2.62 -47.81 35.35
N ALA A 642 -3.33 -48.93 35.41
CA ALA A 642 -3.74 -49.49 36.69
C ALA A 642 -2.49 -49.77 37.56
N ASP A 643 -2.56 -49.48 38.86
CA ASP A 643 -1.46 -49.73 39.81
C ASP A 643 -0.86 -51.12 39.56
N THR A 644 0.38 -51.15 39.10
CA THR A 644 1.13 -52.37 38.75
C THR A 644 1.70 -53.09 39.98
N ASP A 645 1.12 -52.88 41.18
CA ASP A 645 1.40 -53.70 42.36
C ASP A 645 1.01 -55.18 42.17
N ARG A 646 0.38 -55.52 41.05
CA ARG A 646 0.46 -56.88 40.51
C ARG A 646 1.68 -56.98 39.61
N GLN A 647 2.84 -57.23 40.21
CA GLN A 647 3.92 -57.95 39.52
C GLN A 647 3.28 -59.05 38.69
N PHE A 648 3.69 -59.19 37.43
CA PHE A 648 3.31 -60.33 36.60
C PHE A 648 3.71 -61.60 37.35
N LEU A 649 2.79 -62.17 38.12
CA LEU A 649 2.90 -63.51 38.67
C LEU A 649 2.93 -64.39 37.45
N GLY A 650 4.13 -64.87 37.10
CA GLY A 650 4.37 -65.68 35.92
C GLY A 650 3.34 -66.81 35.79
N TYR A 651 3.21 -67.35 34.58
CA TYR A 651 2.37 -68.51 34.29
C TYR A 651 2.48 -69.52 35.43
N THR A 652 1.36 -69.86 36.04
CA THR A 652 1.32 -70.86 37.11
C THR A 652 1.99 -72.14 36.61
N GLY A 653 2.70 -72.88 37.47
CA GLY A 653 3.38 -74.12 37.08
C GLY A 653 2.47 -75.11 36.33
N GLY A 654 1.15 -75.05 36.55
CA GLY A 654 0.15 -75.80 35.79
C GLY A 654 0.04 -75.40 34.32
N ALA A 655 0.14 -74.11 33.97
CA ALA A 655 0.11 -73.66 32.57
C ALA A 655 1.38 -74.07 31.80
N MET A 656 2.55 -74.02 32.46
CA MET A 656 3.81 -74.53 31.93
C MET A 656 3.78 -76.06 31.74
N PHE A 657 3.15 -76.79 32.66
CA PHE A 657 2.96 -78.24 32.54
C PHE A 657 2.06 -78.62 31.36
N VAL A 658 0.92 -77.93 31.20
CA VAL A 658 0.01 -78.17 30.07
C VAL A 658 0.71 -77.87 28.74
N LEU A 659 1.47 -76.78 28.65
CA LEU A 659 2.24 -76.46 27.46
C LEU A 659 3.29 -77.55 27.15
N GLY A 660 4.01 -78.02 28.17
CA GLY A 660 4.97 -79.12 28.04
C GLY A 660 4.33 -80.42 27.55
N VAL A 661 3.17 -80.80 28.07
CA VAL A 661 2.40 -81.98 27.62
C VAL A 661 1.97 -81.80 26.17
N PHE A 662 1.45 -80.63 25.78
CA PHE A 662 1.07 -80.35 24.39
C PHE A 662 2.27 -80.43 23.45
N CYS A 663 3.43 -79.89 23.82
CA CYS A 663 4.65 -79.99 23.03
C CYS A 663 5.13 -81.44 22.86
N ILE A 664 5.03 -82.27 23.90
CA ILE A 664 5.38 -83.70 23.81
C ILE A 664 4.41 -84.44 22.89
N ILE A 665 3.10 -84.24 23.05
CA ILE A 665 2.07 -84.87 22.19
C ILE A 665 2.27 -84.45 20.73
N PHE A 666 2.54 -83.17 20.48
CA PHE A 666 2.77 -82.66 19.14
C PHE A 666 4.08 -83.20 18.54
N GLY A 667 5.15 -83.29 19.34
CA GLY A 667 6.42 -83.89 18.93
C GLY A 667 6.29 -85.38 18.57
N VAL A 668 5.56 -86.15 19.37
CA VAL A 668 5.24 -87.55 19.08
C VAL A 668 4.38 -87.67 17.82
N GLY A 669 3.40 -86.78 17.64
CA GLY A 669 2.57 -86.73 16.43
C GLY A 669 3.37 -86.45 15.15
N LEU A 670 4.30 -85.50 15.19
CA LEU A 670 5.20 -85.20 14.07
C LEU A 670 6.18 -86.34 13.79
N GLY A 671 6.72 -86.99 14.83
CA GLY A 671 7.62 -88.14 14.69
C GLY A 671 6.92 -89.36 14.06
N ALA A 672 5.71 -89.69 14.52
CA ALA A 672 4.92 -90.78 13.96
C ALA A 672 4.46 -90.48 12.52
N GLY A 673 4.03 -89.23 12.25
CA GLY A 673 3.68 -88.79 10.90
C GLY A 673 4.87 -88.84 9.93
N GLY A 674 6.05 -88.41 10.38
CA GLY A 674 7.30 -88.50 9.62
C GLY A 674 7.72 -89.94 9.32
N PHE A 675 7.60 -90.85 10.29
CA PHE A 675 7.92 -92.27 10.10
C PHE A 675 6.97 -92.98 9.13
N VAL A 676 5.67 -92.69 9.20
CA VAL A 676 4.67 -93.22 8.26
C VAL A 676 4.90 -92.68 6.84
N ALA A 677 5.23 -91.39 6.70
CA ALA A 677 5.55 -90.80 5.40
C ALA A 677 6.86 -91.35 4.81
N TYR A 678 7.87 -91.63 5.64
CA TYR A 678 9.12 -92.26 5.22
C TYR A 678 8.91 -93.71 4.75
N ASN A 679 8.18 -94.53 5.52
CA ASN A 679 7.89 -95.93 5.13
C ASN A 679 6.93 -96.06 3.94
N ARG A 680 6.06 -95.06 3.68
CA ARG A 680 5.22 -95.03 2.45
C ARG A 680 5.95 -94.52 1.21
N ARG A 681 7.18 -94.00 1.34
CA ARG A 681 7.95 -93.46 0.20
C ARG A 681 8.39 -94.55 -0.80
N GLU A 682 8.51 -95.81 -0.37
CA GLU A 682 8.80 -96.94 -1.27
C GLU A 682 7.59 -97.39 -2.11
N HIS A 683 6.36 -97.03 -1.72
CA HIS A 683 5.14 -97.44 -2.46
C HIS A 683 4.58 -96.34 -3.38
N LEU A 684 5.03 -95.08 -3.23
CA LEU A 684 4.59 -93.92 -4.03
C LEU A 684 5.55 -93.56 -5.19
N SER A 685 6.79 -94.07 -5.21
CA SER A 685 7.74 -93.82 -6.33
C SER A 685 7.39 -94.58 -7.62
N GLN A 686 6.53 -95.61 -7.56
CA GLN A 686 6.05 -96.34 -8.75
C GLN A 686 4.76 -95.80 -9.36
N ILE A 687 4.07 -94.84 -8.72
CA ILE A 687 2.82 -94.23 -9.25
C ILE A 687 3.10 -92.89 -9.94
N ALA A 688 4.24 -92.25 -9.68
CA ALA A 688 4.63 -90.97 -10.30
C ALA A 688 5.19 -91.09 -11.72
N TYR A 689 5.41 -92.30 -12.26
CA TYR A 689 5.91 -92.51 -13.64
C TYR A 689 4.79 -92.76 -14.69
N ARG A 690 3.53 -92.41 -14.37
CA ARG A 690 2.39 -92.52 -15.32
C ARG A 690 1.56 -91.26 -15.52
N VAL A 691 1.98 -90.10 -15.01
CA VAL A 691 1.28 -88.81 -15.27
C VAL A 691 2.23 -87.65 -15.63
N PHE A 692 3.54 -87.89 -15.80
CA PHE A 692 4.43 -86.93 -16.47
C PHE A 692 5.46 -87.65 -17.35
#